data_AF-G6XJW7-F1
#
_entry.id   AF-G6XJW7-F1
#
_cell.length_a   1.000
_cell.length_b   1.000
_cell.length_c   1.000
_cell.angle_alpha   90.00
_cell.angle_beta   90.00
_cell.angle_gamma   90.00
#
_symmetry.space_group_name_H-M   'P 1'
#
loop_
_entity.id
_entity.type
_entity.pdbx_description
1 polymer ?
#
loop_
_entity_poly.entity_id
_entity_poly.type
_entity_poly.pdbx_seq_one_letter_code
_entity_poly.pdbx_strand_id
1 'polypeptide(L)'
;MPHSSPSPRPRPLRAFSRLLQSRAPRSARRDAISAAHYRPEAECIEALLPKAQLTPEQDRQASELARTLAQSLRRMPAGSVESLLHSFPIASPEGTALLTLMEAFLRVPDTPTRDALIRDQIGQTDWSRYTGWQRSPLVNTMARSMTLAAKLRQAKGFSLRRLTLQTSAPMIRRGLDKALHQAGNEFILGSDIGVALKASQPREKDGFTFCYEMEVCTALMADQAAQALTTYEEALEALGRHAGVTGTLYERPSLSIRLPALHPRFGRARRERVMAELFPVLHRLIGRARQLDIGVVLSCEDSTHLELTLDLFEALCGQPEVEGWNGLGLTLQAYDRRTPAILDFLIDLGRRTARRIIVRLVKGACWDSEIRRAQHEGLPDFPVYTRRCHTDLAYLVCARTLLGALDAVYPRFATHNPRTIGHLQALAGQQEAGSYEFECLNGTNIIPLLRQQGLNVPCRLHAPVGPHDRLLPCFVRHLLENGATSLILNRDADPAATIEALTLDPVEAVRAIRPTERASRAIRAPADLFAPGRRNASGYDLSDEACLRALQNALKDEIPFLEAGPLTPDAPSSPRLPRTLCNPADRNDVLGNVVETDGPTLLAALDTAGRGQPGWAARSREERVRILQAAADRLEADIFTLMALLVREAGKTFPAALDDVRRAVDFIRYDAESLQDQDLSGMPLGLVACISPWCSPLAAFVQQVTVALAAGNAVLAKPAEETPFIAFHVVQHLLAAGIPADVLHFLPGNGSVGEQLVADPRIDAVMFTGSTPVAKALSRQVFDRRSRTGLRMPLIARAGGQNAMLVDSSVQPEQVVQDILTSAFDCAGQHCSSLRILLLQEDCADEVLSLLRGAIQELSLGNPVHLSTEMGPIISPEAQTEVEDHINMMRRAGRPVWSPELGENCLFGNFLAPTLIEIGRVADIPQEVFGPVLHIRRFARSEMDGVIDAVNSMGYRLTFSVQSRLTSTIDRITHRIQAANIFVNRPMTGAVAGSQPFGGNGMSGNGPKAGGPLALRRMVAKAGNWRLPEDGQPGKIPGRARGLVAFLESRDAVSARRIRQDISHELTGAVLNLPGPSGEINTLTLAPRGAILCAGESWPAILRAVGMALGTGNTALVLGPDHALEWMQRLPQGLADGIQRVDPGALPECAALLMEPTSALARQAASTLTNREGAIVPIYCLNDVRPEWLLEERVMTVNTAALCGDPTLMTLA
;
A
#
# COMPACT_ATOMS: atom_id res chain seq x y z
N MET A 1 6.31 43.64 -45.48
CA MET A 1 5.88 42.23 -45.38
C MET A 1 4.57 42.21 -44.62
N PRO A 2 3.58 41.40 -45.02
CA PRO A 2 2.22 41.51 -44.50
C PRO A 2 2.19 41.10 -43.03
N HIS A 3 1.49 41.90 -42.23
CA HIS A 3 1.21 41.63 -40.82
C HIS A 3 0.47 40.30 -40.68
N SER A 4 1.13 39.29 -40.12
CA SER A 4 0.48 38.08 -39.63
C SER A 4 -0.30 38.45 -38.37
N SER A 5 -1.61 38.54 -38.50
CA SER A 5 -2.54 38.62 -37.38
C SER A 5 -2.24 37.49 -36.37
N PRO A 6 -2.22 37.75 -35.06
CA PRO A 6 -2.09 36.70 -34.07
C PRO A 6 -3.25 35.71 -34.25
N SER A 7 -2.94 34.42 -34.28
CA SER A 7 -3.95 33.36 -34.26
C SER A 7 -4.92 33.62 -33.10
N PRO A 8 -6.24 33.50 -33.31
CA PRO A 8 -7.19 33.68 -32.22
C PRO A 8 -6.85 32.69 -31.12
N ARG A 9 -6.58 33.20 -29.90
CA ARG A 9 -6.36 32.37 -28.73
C ARG A 9 -7.55 31.39 -28.62
N PRO A 10 -7.31 30.07 -28.52
CA PRO A 10 -8.40 29.11 -28.34
C PRO A 10 -9.21 29.51 -27.11
N ARG A 11 -10.54 29.36 -27.18
CA ARG A 11 -11.41 29.67 -26.03
C ARG A 11 -10.96 28.83 -24.83
N PRO A 12 -10.77 29.43 -23.64
CA PRO A 12 -10.42 28.67 -22.44
C PRO A 12 -11.51 27.64 -22.15
N LEU A 13 -11.12 26.37 -22.12
CA LEU A 13 -11.99 25.27 -21.69
C LEU A 13 -12.10 25.33 -20.17
N ARG A 14 -13.33 25.36 -19.65
CA ARG A 14 -13.59 25.15 -18.22
C ARG A 14 -13.47 23.67 -17.89
N ALA A 15 -12.25 23.13 -18.00
CA ALA A 15 -11.93 21.70 -17.92
C ALA A 15 -12.49 21.03 -16.66
N PHE A 16 -12.54 21.76 -15.54
CA PHE A 16 -13.01 21.26 -14.24
C PHE A 16 -14.42 21.76 -13.83
N SER A 17 -15.16 22.42 -14.74
CA SER A 17 -16.54 22.87 -14.45
C SER A 17 -17.52 21.73 -14.16
N ARG A 18 -17.16 20.49 -14.53
CA ARG A 18 -17.91 19.26 -14.25
C ARG A 18 -17.12 18.27 -13.38
N LEU A 19 -16.10 18.74 -12.64
CA LEU A 19 -15.31 17.88 -11.75
C LEU A 19 -16.23 17.15 -10.75
N LEU A 20 -17.14 17.91 -10.14
CA LEU A 20 -18.33 17.40 -9.47
C LEU A 20 -19.54 17.73 -10.35
N GLN A 21 -20.29 16.74 -10.82
CA GLN A 21 -21.53 17.04 -11.55
C GLN A 21 -22.55 17.76 -10.66
N SER A 22 -23.48 18.49 -11.30
CA SER A 22 -24.45 19.35 -10.62
C SER A 22 -25.28 18.56 -9.60
N ARG A 23 -25.07 18.87 -8.31
CA ARG A 23 -25.80 18.29 -7.18
C ARG A 23 -26.89 19.25 -6.70
N ALA A 24 -27.99 18.71 -6.19
CA ALA A 24 -28.89 19.46 -5.32
C ALA A 24 -28.14 19.98 -4.06
N PRO A 25 -28.52 21.13 -3.49
CA PRO A 25 -27.90 21.66 -2.28
C PRO A 25 -27.95 20.63 -1.14
N ARG A 26 -26.82 20.46 -0.43
CA ARG A 26 -26.77 19.61 0.77
C ARG A 26 -27.50 20.28 1.92
N SER A 27 -28.09 19.48 2.82
CA SER A 27 -28.66 20.00 4.05
C SER A 27 -27.56 20.36 5.05
N ALA A 28 -27.85 21.31 5.95
CA ALA A 28 -26.91 21.71 7.01
C ALA A 28 -26.47 20.52 7.89
N ARG A 29 -27.33 19.51 8.08
CA ARG A 29 -26.99 18.28 8.81
C ARG A 29 -26.01 17.40 8.05
N ARG A 30 -26.14 17.31 6.73
CA ARG A 30 -25.16 16.63 5.87
C ARG A 30 -23.81 17.34 5.88
N ASP A 31 -23.77 18.66 6.02
CA ASP A 31 -22.51 19.40 6.16
C ASP A 31 -21.87 19.21 7.55
N ALA A 32 -22.68 19.11 8.61
CA ALA A 32 -22.20 18.79 9.96
C ALA A 32 -21.54 17.40 10.05
N ILE A 33 -22.03 16.43 9.26
CA ILE A 33 -21.41 15.09 9.14
C ILE A 33 -20.01 15.20 8.54
N SER A 34 -19.84 15.86 7.39
CA SER A 34 -18.51 16.03 6.78
C SER A 34 -17.57 16.82 7.70
N ALA A 35 -18.07 17.84 8.40
CA ALA A 35 -17.28 18.62 9.36
C ALA A 35 -16.83 17.85 10.62
N ALA A 36 -17.39 16.66 10.87
CA ALA A 36 -17.00 15.81 12.00
C ALA A 36 -15.98 14.73 11.61
N HIS A 37 -15.72 14.53 10.31
CA HIS A 37 -14.94 13.40 9.80
C HIS A 37 -13.55 13.29 10.41
N TYR A 38 -12.77 14.37 10.39
CA TYR A 38 -11.41 14.45 10.97
C TYR A 38 -11.33 15.42 12.13
N ARG A 39 -12.43 15.62 12.87
CA ARG A 39 -12.41 16.52 14.03
C ARG A 39 -11.43 15.98 15.07
N PRO A 40 -10.55 16.82 15.67
CA PRO A 40 -9.58 16.36 16.67
C PRO A 40 -10.24 15.55 17.79
N GLU A 41 -9.62 14.43 18.15
CA GLU A 41 -10.19 13.47 19.10
C GLU A 41 -10.51 14.11 20.46
N ALA A 42 -9.64 15.00 20.94
CA ALA A 42 -9.86 15.71 22.20
C ALA A 42 -11.15 16.55 22.18
N GLU A 43 -11.42 17.25 21.09
CA GLU A 43 -12.63 18.07 20.95
C GLU A 43 -13.90 17.21 20.91
N CYS A 44 -13.84 16.06 20.22
CA CYS A 44 -14.93 15.09 20.21
C CYS A 44 -15.25 14.61 21.63
N ILE A 45 -14.23 14.25 22.41
CA ILE A 45 -14.42 13.70 23.75
C ILE A 45 -14.94 14.74 24.73
N GLU A 46 -14.43 15.97 24.71
CA GLU A 46 -14.94 17.03 25.58
C GLU A 46 -16.42 17.36 25.28
N ALA A 47 -16.85 17.26 24.01
CA ALA A 47 -18.24 17.45 23.63
C ALA A 47 -19.17 16.28 24.04
N LEU A 48 -18.63 15.05 24.14
CA LEU A 48 -19.39 13.84 24.46
C LEU A 48 -19.45 13.54 25.96
N LEU A 49 -18.38 13.84 26.71
CA LEU A 49 -18.23 13.44 28.11
C LEU A 49 -19.37 13.92 29.03
N PRO A 50 -19.88 15.16 28.95
CA PRO A 50 -21.01 15.58 29.77
C PRO A 50 -22.30 14.81 29.45
N LYS A 51 -22.47 14.38 28.20
CA LYS A 51 -23.69 13.71 27.71
C LYS A 51 -23.79 12.24 28.14
N ALA A 52 -22.69 11.62 28.58
CA ALA A 52 -22.66 10.23 29.00
C ALA A 52 -22.95 10.00 30.49
N GLN A 53 -23.06 11.07 31.30
CA GLN A 53 -23.17 10.96 32.75
C GLN A 53 -24.51 10.35 33.18
N LEU A 54 -24.44 9.31 34.01
CA LEU A 54 -25.60 8.75 34.71
C LEU A 54 -25.82 9.46 36.04
N THR A 55 -27.05 9.38 36.55
CA THR A 55 -27.29 9.69 37.97
C THR A 55 -26.61 8.65 38.86
N PRO A 56 -26.26 8.98 40.13
CA PRO A 56 -25.64 8.01 41.05
C PRO A 56 -26.45 6.72 41.24
N GLU A 57 -27.78 6.81 41.15
CA GLU A 57 -28.67 5.65 41.21
C GLU A 57 -28.52 4.75 39.98
N GLN A 58 -28.63 5.35 38.79
CA GLN A 58 -28.48 4.63 37.53
C GLN A 58 -27.09 3.99 37.40
N ASP A 59 -26.04 4.68 37.84
CA ASP A 59 -24.69 4.13 37.77
C ASP A 59 -24.50 2.92 38.70
N ARG A 60 -25.09 2.96 39.90
CA ARG A 60 -25.10 1.80 40.81
C ARG A 60 -25.80 0.61 40.18
N GLN A 61 -26.99 0.82 39.61
CA GLN A 61 -27.76 -0.22 38.92
C GLN A 61 -26.99 -0.80 37.72
N ALA A 62 -26.41 0.07 36.90
CA ALA A 62 -25.59 -0.33 35.76
C ALA A 62 -24.39 -1.19 36.20
N SER A 63 -23.71 -0.78 37.27
CA SER A 63 -22.53 -1.47 37.82
C SER A 63 -22.88 -2.82 38.45
N GLU A 64 -23.98 -2.91 39.18
CA GLU A 64 -24.45 -4.18 39.77
C GLU A 64 -24.85 -5.20 38.70
N LEU A 65 -25.59 -4.77 37.68
CA LEU A 65 -25.97 -5.62 36.57
C LEU A 65 -24.73 -6.04 35.76
N ALA A 66 -23.83 -5.12 35.43
CA ALA A 66 -22.60 -5.41 34.71
C ALA A 66 -21.74 -6.45 35.45
N ARG A 67 -21.59 -6.30 36.77
CA ARG A 67 -20.86 -7.27 37.61
C ARG A 67 -21.51 -8.64 37.63
N THR A 68 -22.84 -8.68 37.72
CA THR A 68 -23.61 -9.93 37.72
C THR A 68 -23.47 -10.66 36.38
N LEU A 69 -23.57 -9.92 35.27
CA LEU A 69 -23.38 -10.46 33.92
C LEU A 69 -21.94 -10.95 33.72
N ALA A 70 -20.92 -10.16 34.12
CA ALA A 70 -19.51 -10.55 34.01
C ALA A 70 -19.19 -11.81 34.85
N GLN A 71 -19.70 -11.90 36.07
CA GLN A 71 -19.55 -13.09 36.92
C GLN A 71 -20.21 -14.32 36.31
N SER A 72 -21.41 -14.15 35.73
CA SER A 72 -22.17 -15.24 35.14
C SER A 72 -21.53 -15.74 33.83
N LEU A 73 -21.09 -14.82 32.96
CA LEU A 73 -20.34 -15.15 31.75
C LEU A 73 -19.12 -16.01 32.04
N ARG A 74 -18.39 -15.68 33.11
CA ARG A 74 -17.19 -16.41 33.48
C ARG A 74 -17.47 -17.81 34.05
N ARG A 75 -18.65 -18.03 34.64
CA ARG A 75 -19.09 -19.34 35.16
C ARG A 75 -19.61 -20.26 34.06
N MET A 76 -20.05 -19.72 32.92
CA MET A 76 -20.56 -20.53 31.81
C MET A 76 -19.43 -21.33 31.13
N PRO A 77 -19.72 -22.55 30.64
CA PRO A 77 -18.78 -23.26 29.78
C PRO A 77 -18.59 -22.48 28.49
N ALA A 78 -17.33 -22.22 28.12
CA ALA A 78 -16.99 -21.56 26.86
C ALA A 78 -17.45 -22.44 25.69
N GLY A 79 -17.99 -21.82 24.64
CA GLY A 79 -18.25 -22.51 23.37
C GLY A 79 -16.96 -23.12 22.79
N SER A 80 -17.04 -24.03 21.81
CA SER A 80 -15.81 -24.65 21.28
C SER A 80 -14.89 -23.64 20.59
N VAL A 81 -15.46 -22.64 19.92
CA VAL A 81 -14.76 -21.47 19.34
C VAL A 81 -14.16 -20.55 20.40
N GLU A 82 -14.95 -20.13 21.39
CA GLU A 82 -14.46 -19.30 22.50
C GLU A 82 -13.32 -20.03 23.24
N SER A 83 -13.45 -21.35 23.42
CA SER A 83 -12.41 -22.19 24.00
C SER A 83 -11.14 -22.25 23.15
N LEU A 84 -11.23 -22.18 21.81
CA LEU A 84 -10.06 -22.05 20.93
C LEU A 84 -9.37 -20.71 21.15
N LEU A 85 -10.11 -19.60 21.10
CA LEU A 85 -9.57 -18.25 21.32
C LEU A 85 -8.95 -18.06 22.71
N HIS A 86 -9.60 -18.60 23.75
CA HIS A 86 -9.04 -18.56 25.10
C HIS A 86 -7.77 -19.37 25.24
N SER A 87 -7.63 -20.46 24.46
CA SER A 87 -6.45 -21.31 24.52
C SER A 87 -5.30 -20.78 23.65
N PHE A 88 -5.60 -19.99 22.61
CA PHE A 88 -4.64 -19.41 21.67
C PHE A 88 -4.85 -17.90 21.54
N PRO A 89 -4.16 -17.07 22.35
CA PRO A 89 -4.24 -15.62 22.22
C PRO A 89 -3.89 -15.18 20.79
N ILE A 90 -4.71 -14.33 20.17
CA ILE A 90 -4.59 -13.94 18.75
C ILE A 90 -3.21 -13.37 18.40
N ALA A 91 -2.65 -12.53 19.28
CA ALA A 91 -1.34 -11.93 19.10
C ALA A 91 -0.16 -12.90 19.36
N SER A 92 -0.43 -14.13 19.80
CA SER A 92 0.61 -15.15 19.95
C SER A 92 0.92 -15.80 18.59
N PRO A 93 2.13 -16.38 18.42
CA PRO A 93 2.46 -17.15 17.23
C PRO A 93 1.45 -18.27 16.93
N GLU A 94 0.92 -18.94 17.96
CA GLU A 94 -0.12 -19.97 17.84
C GLU A 94 -1.45 -19.40 17.37
N GLY A 95 -1.87 -18.25 17.89
CA GLY A 95 -3.10 -17.57 17.47
C GLY A 95 -3.02 -17.13 16.01
N THR A 96 -1.91 -16.51 15.60
CA THR A 96 -1.69 -16.10 14.20
C THR A 96 -1.65 -17.31 13.26
N ALA A 97 -1.02 -18.41 13.68
CA ALA A 97 -0.99 -19.65 12.92
C ALA A 97 -2.39 -20.26 12.75
N LEU A 98 -3.21 -20.24 13.80
CA LEU A 98 -4.60 -20.66 13.74
C LEU A 98 -5.39 -19.80 12.76
N LEU A 99 -5.35 -18.47 12.88
CA LEU A 99 -6.07 -17.56 11.98
C LEU A 99 -5.68 -17.77 10.52
N THR A 100 -4.39 -17.97 10.23
CA THR A 100 -3.91 -18.25 8.88
C THR A 100 -4.47 -19.56 8.34
N LEU A 101 -4.55 -20.61 9.17
CA LEU A 101 -5.19 -21.87 8.78
C LEU A 101 -6.70 -21.68 8.56
N MET A 102 -7.38 -20.89 9.40
CA MET A 102 -8.81 -20.65 9.23
C MET A 102 -9.10 -19.85 7.95
N GLU A 103 -8.30 -18.83 7.63
CA GLU A 103 -8.49 -17.99 6.44
C GLU A 103 -8.21 -18.74 5.12
N ALA A 104 -7.12 -19.50 5.04
CA ALA A 104 -6.67 -20.06 3.76
C ALA A 104 -7.04 -21.54 3.55
N PHE A 105 -7.09 -22.36 4.60
CA PHE A 105 -6.97 -23.82 4.44
C PHE A 105 -8.11 -24.47 3.64
N LEU A 106 -9.37 -24.08 3.87
CA LEU A 106 -10.51 -24.66 3.16
C LEU A 106 -10.64 -24.14 1.73
N ARG A 107 -10.11 -22.94 1.43
CA ARG A 107 -10.22 -22.31 0.11
C ARG A 107 -9.11 -22.74 -0.85
N VAL A 108 -7.95 -23.17 -0.34
CA VAL A 108 -6.83 -23.63 -1.18
C VAL A 108 -7.25 -24.87 -1.99
N PRO A 109 -7.33 -24.80 -3.32
CA PRO A 109 -7.87 -25.88 -4.15
C PRO A 109 -6.93 -27.10 -4.21
N ASP A 110 -5.61 -26.90 -4.17
CA ASP A 110 -4.64 -27.98 -4.35
C ASP A 110 -4.12 -28.57 -3.03
N THR A 111 -3.89 -29.88 -3.05
CA THR A 111 -3.37 -30.62 -1.89
C THR A 111 -1.92 -30.23 -1.52
N PRO A 112 -0.98 -30.07 -2.46
CA PRO A 112 0.41 -29.71 -2.13
C PRO A 112 0.54 -28.40 -1.35
N THR A 113 -0.24 -27.37 -1.70
CA THR A 113 -0.24 -26.07 -1.03
C THR A 113 -0.92 -26.16 0.34
N ARG A 114 -2.04 -26.90 0.47
CA ARG A 114 -2.63 -27.20 1.79
C ARG A 114 -1.63 -27.90 2.73
N ASP A 115 -0.90 -28.89 2.23
CA ASP A 115 0.11 -29.60 3.01
C ASP A 115 1.31 -28.69 3.34
N ALA A 116 1.66 -27.74 2.46
CA ALA A 116 2.70 -26.75 2.73
C ALA A 116 2.28 -25.74 3.80
N LEU A 117 1.04 -25.26 3.74
CA LEU A 117 0.43 -24.39 4.74
C LEU A 117 0.45 -25.06 6.13
N ILE A 118 0.01 -26.32 6.22
CA ILE A 118 0.10 -27.13 7.45
C ILE A 118 1.54 -27.14 8.00
N ARG A 119 2.53 -27.42 7.15
CA ARG A 119 3.94 -27.52 7.60
C ARG A 119 4.49 -26.19 8.10
N ASP A 120 4.10 -25.08 7.49
CA ASP A 120 4.55 -23.74 7.85
C ASP A 120 4.00 -23.33 9.20
N GLN A 121 2.69 -23.48 9.40
CA GLN A 121 2.01 -23.04 10.61
C GLN A 121 2.34 -23.91 11.84
N ILE A 122 2.66 -25.20 11.63
CA ILE A 122 3.00 -26.14 12.72
C ILE A 122 4.44 -26.01 13.19
N GLY A 123 5.35 -25.61 12.30
CA GLY A 123 6.79 -25.70 12.56
C GLY A 123 7.34 -24.65 13.52
N GLN A 124 6.56 -23.60 13.83
CA GLN A 124 7.02 -22.41 14.54
C GLN A 124 6.63 -22.41 16.03
N THR A 125 5.88 -23.40 16.51
CA THR A 125 5.12 -23.31 17.77
C THR A 125 5.11 -24.62 18.57
N ASP A 126 5.11 -24.53 19.91
CA ASP A 126 5.10 -25.69 20.83
C ASP A 126 3.66 -26.07 21.23
N TRP A 127 2.96 -26.74 20.31
CA TRP A 127 1.56 -27.15 20.49
C TRP A 127 1.34 -28.15 21.63
N SER A 128 2.40 -28.80 22.15
CA SER A 128 2.29 -29.86 23.15
C SER A 128 1.72 -29.36 24.48
N ARG A 129 1.95 -28.08 24.78
CA ARG A 129 1.46 -27.36 25.98
C ARG A 129 -0.07 -27.29 26.05
N TYR A 130 -0.76 -27.47 24.94
CA TYR A 130 -2.21 -27.35 24.82
C TYR A 130 -2.93 -28.70 24.82
N THR A 131 -2.22 -29.80 25.11
CA THR A 131 -2.80 -31.15 25.24
C THR A 131 -3.12 -31.49 26.69
N GLY A 132 -4.37 -31.85 27.02
CA GLY A 132 -4.74 -32.15 28.41
C GLY A 132 -6.22 -32.47 28.64
N TRP A 133 -6.53 -33.18 29.73
CA TRP A 133 -7.88 -33.71 30.01
C TRP A 133 -8.92 -32.63 30.37
N GLN A 134 -8.49 -31.42 30.76
CA GLN A 134 -9.37 -30.30 31.15
C GLN A 134 -9.72 -29.35 30.00
N ARG A 135 -9.24 -29.57 28.77
CA ARG A 135 -9.46 -28.69 27.60
C ARG A 135 -10.53 -29.27 26.66
N SER A 136 -11.19 -28.42 25.87
CA SER A 136 -12.30 -28.85 24.99
C SER A 136 -11.86 -29.90 23.96
N PRO A 137 -12.78 -30.78 23.48
CA PRO A 137 -12.44 -31.80 22.48
C PRO A 137 -11.86 -31.23 21.19
N LEU A 138 -12.31 -30.04 20.79
CA LEU A 138 -11.82 -29.32 19.61
C LEU A 138 -10.37 -28.85 19.79
N VAL A 139 -10.09 -28.16 20.90
CA VAL A 139 -8.73 -27.72 21.28
C VAL A 139 -7.79 -28.91 21.39
N ASN A 140 -8.24 -29.99 22.04
CA ASN A 140 -7.44 -31.22 22.15
C ASN A 140 -7.20 -31.90 20.80
N THR A 141 -8.18 -31.91 19.90
CA THR A 141 -8.04 -32.52 18.57
C THR A 141 -7.06 -31.70 17.73
N MET A 142 -7.18 -30.37 17.72
CA MET A 142 -6.21 -29.49 17.06
C MET A 142 -4.82 -29.64 17.67
N ALA A 143 -4.68 -29.45 18.99
CA ALA A 143 -3.39 -29.53 19.67
C ALA A 143 -2.71 -30.89 19.49
N ARG A 144 -3.44 -32.02 19.51
CA ARG A 144 -2.88 -33.35 19.23
C ARG A 144 -2.46 -33.51 17.76
N SER A 145 -3.28 -33.06 16.81
CA SER A 145 -2.93 -33.07 15.38
C SER A 145 -1.67 -32.24 15.11
N MET A 146 -1.58 -31.04 15.69
CA MET A 146 -0.43 -30.15 15.54
C MET A 146 0.81 -30.68 16.28
N THR A 147 0.66 -31.23 17.49
CA THR A 147 1.76 -31.84 18.26
C THR A 147 2.33 -33.07 17.56
N LEU A 148 1.46 -33.92 17.01
CA LEU A 148 1.89 -35.08 16.23
C LEU A 148 2.70 -34.64 15.01
N ALA A 149 2.20 -33.64 14.28
CA ALA A 149 2.89 -33.06 13.13
C ALA A 149 4.25 -32.41 13.51
N ALA A 150 4.32 -31.70 14.64
CA ALA A 150 5.55 -31.09 15.16
C ALA A 150 6.60 -32.14 15.58
N LYS A 151 6.19 -33.19 16.30
CA LYS A 151 7.07 -34.32 16.69
C LYS A 151 7.64 -35.05 15.47
N LEU A 152 6.83 -35.25 14.43
CA LEU A 152 7.25 -35.86 13.17
C LEU A 152 8.24 -34.99 12.39
N ARG A 153 8.18 -33.66 12.54
CA ARG A 153 9.15 -32.73 11.96
C ARG A 153 10.52 -32.80 12.66
N GLN A 154 10.58 -33.11 13.95
CA GLN A 154 11.81 -33.21 14.77
C GLN A 154 12.55 -34.55 14.62
N ALA A 155 11.97 -35.56 13.96
CA ALA A 155 12.62 -36.84 13.72
C ALA A 155 13.91 -36.69 12.88
N LYS A 156 15.03 -37.26 13.37
CA LYS A 156 16.34 -37.20 12.71
C LYS A 156 16.40 -38.20 11.53
N GLY A 157 16.76 -37.71 10.33
CA GLY A 157 16.96 -38.51 9.11
C GLY A 157 16.08 -38.08 7.93
N PHE A 158 16.69 -37.71 6.79
CA PHE A 158 16.01 -37.11 5.62
C PHE A 158 14.99 -38.06 4.95
N SER A 159 15.32 -39.35 4.85
CA SER A 159 14.47 -40.39 4.27
C SER A 159 13.28 -40.76 5.17
N LEU A 160 13.52 -40.94 6.47
CA LEU A 160 12.48 -41.21 7.47
C LEU A 160 11.49 -40.05 7.58
N ARG A 161 11.97 -38.81 7.68
CA ARG A 161 11.12 -37.60 7.78
C ARG A 161 10.20 -37.40 6.57
N ARG A 162 10.69 -37.67 5.35
CA ARG A 162 9.88 -37.61 4.12
C ARG A 162 8.82 -38.72 4.09
N LEU A 163 9.20 -39.95 4.45
CA LEU A 163 8.26 -41.08 4.51
C LEU A 163 7.18 -40.90 5.59
N THR A 164 7.55 -40.36 6.77
CA THR A 164 6.62 -40.22 7.91
C THR A 164 5.67 -39.02 7.74
N LEU A 165 6.10 -37.95 7.09
CA LEU A 165 5.21 -36.83 6.73
C LEU A 165 4.26 -37.19 5.58
N GLN A 166 4.71 -37.98 4.59
CA GLN A 166 3.83 -38.45 3.50
C GLN A 166 2.72 -39.40 3.99
N THR A 167 3.00 -40.25 4.99
CA THR A 167 2.00 -41.19 5.53
C THR A 167 1.04 -40.56 6.55
N SER A 168 1.46 -39.50 7.27
CA SER A 168 0.65 -38.84 8.31
C SER A 168 -0.10 -37.58 7.84
N ALA A 169 0.33 -36.92 6.76
CA ALA A 169 -0.31 -35.72 6.24
C ALA A 169 -1.81 -35.90 5.94
N PRO A 170 -2.28 -37.02 5.34
CA PRO A 170 -3.72 -37.24 5.14
C PRO A 170 -4.51 -37.30 6.45
N MET A 171 -3.93 -37.84 7.52
CA MET A 171 -4.58 -37.90 8.84
C MET A 171 -4.63 -36.51 9.50
N ILE A 172 -3.55 -35.74 9.45
CA ILE A 172 -3.49 -34.36 9.97
C ILE A 172 -4.49 -33.47 9.22
N ARG A 173 -4.55 -33.59 7.89
CA ARG A 173 -5.50 -32.84 7.05
C ARG A 173 -6.94 -33.17 7.40
N ARG A 174 -7.31 -34.45 7.49
CA ARG A 174 -8.66 -34.88 7.90
C ARG A 174 -9.01 -34.41 9.32
N GLY A 175 -8.05 -34.40 10.23
CA GLY A 175 -8.23 -33.90 11.59
C GLY A 175 -8.48 -32.39 11.64
N LEU A 176 -7.70 -31.61 10.89
CA LEU A 176 -7.88 -30.16 10.74
C LEU A 176 -9.18 -29.82 10.04
N ASP A 177 -9.48 -30.50 8.94
CA ASP A 177 -10.71 -30.33 8.16
C ASP A 177 -11.94 -30.51 9.05
N LYS A 178 -12.00 -31.61 9.80
CA LYS A 178 -13.08 -31.85 10.77
C LYS A 178 -13.15 -30.78 11.86
N ALA A 179 -12.00 -30.33 12.38
CA ALA A 179 -11.97 -29.31 13.43
C ALA A 179 -12.44 -27.94 12.91
N LEU A 180 -12.00 -27.52 11.72
CA LEU A 180 -12.39 -26.24 11.11
C LEU A 180 -13.87 -26.24 10.72
N HIS A 181 -14.39 -27.35 10.17
CA HIS A 181 -15.82 -27.49 9.92
C HIS A 181 -16.64 -27.46 11.22
N GLN A 182 -16.15 -28.13 12.28
CA GLN A 182 -16.82 -28.11 13.58
C GLN A 182 -16.83 -26.70 14.21
N ALA A 183 -15.72 -25.95 14.11
CA ALA A 183 -15.65 -24.56 14.53
C ALA A 183 -16.61 -23.67 13.71
N GLY A 184 -16.66 -23.91 12.39
CA GLY A 184 -17.60 -23.24 11.50
C GLY A 184 -19.06 -23.46 11.90
N ASN A 185 -19.46 -24.68 12.25
CA ASN A 185 -20.86 -25.01 12.60
C ASN A 185 -21.39 -24.34 13.87
N GLU A 186 -20.54 -23.85 14.78
CA GLU A 186 -21.00 -23.09 15.95
C GLU A 186 -21.30 -21.62 15.63
N PHE A 187 -20.67 -21.09 14.59
CA PHE A 187 -20.78 -19.68 14.19
C PHE A 187 -21.74 -19.51 13.02
N ILE A 188 -21.61 -20.37 12.02
CA ILE A 188 -22.40 -20.42 10.79
C ILE A 188 -23.72 -21.08 11.11
N LEU A 189 -24.82 -20.34 10.92
CA LEU A 189 -26.14 -20.87 11.21
C LEU A 189 -26.57 -21.90 10.15
N GLY A 190 -26.11 -21.75 8.91
CA GLY A 190 -26.34 -22.71 7.84
C GLY A 190 -25.57 -22.38 6.56
N SER A 191 -25.41 -23.40 5.70
CA SER A 191 -24.78 -23.28 4.38
C SER A 191 -25.55 -22.38 3.41
N ASP A 192 -26.85 -22.30 3.63
CA ASP A 192 -27.83 -21.53 2.88
C ASP A 192 -28.97 -21.10 3.81
N ILE A 193 -29.83 -20.20 3.33
CA ILE A 193 -30.91 -19.62 4.12
C ILE A 193 -31.91 -20.68 4.61
N GLY A 194 -32.16 -21.73 3.83
CA GLY A 194 -33.10 -22.79 4.20
C GLY A 194 -32.59 -23.63 5.37
N VAL A 195 -31.29 -23.96 5.37
CA VAL A 195 -30.63 -24.64 6.49
C VAL A 195 -30.60 -23.72 7.72
N ALA A 196 -30.27 -22.45 7.53
CA ALA A 196 -30.18 -21.48 8.62
C ALA A 196 -31.54 -21.27 9.32
N LEU A 197 -32.65 -21.22 8.57
CA LEU A 197 -34.00 -21.10 9.12
C LEU A 197 -34.42 -22.33 9.93
N LYS A 198 -33.97 -23.54 9.58
CA LYS A 198 -34.21 -24.74 10.39
C LYS A 198 -33.39 -24.72 11.68
N ALA A 199 -32.15 -24.26 11.60
CA ALA A 199 -31.25 -24.15 12.73
C ALA A 199 -31.66 -23.05 13.73
N SER A 200 -32.40 -22.01 13.30
CA SER A 200 -32.86 -20.93 14.19
C SER A 200 -34.02 -21.33 15.10
N GLN A 201 -34.88 -22.27 14.68
CA GLN A 201 -36.15 -22.62 15.36
C GLN A 201 -36.04 -22.88 16.87
N PRO A 202 -35.02 -23.59 17.40
CA PRO A 202 -34.91 -23.79 18.85
C PRO A 202 -34.77 -22.48 19.61
N ARG A 203 -33.97 -21.53 19.09
CA ARG A 203 -33.76 -20.23 19.73
C ARG A 203 -34.93 -19.27 19.51
N GLU A 204 -35.64 -19.40 18.39
CA GLU A 204 -36.90 -18.68 18.18
C GLU A 204 -37.94 -19.07 19.23
N LYS A 205 -38.05 -20.37 19.57
CA LYS A 205 -38.92 -20.86 20.65
C LYS A 205 -38.52 -20.32 22.02
N ASP A 206 -37.23 -20.07 22.25
CA ASP A 206 -36.77 -19.43 23.47
C ASP A 206 -37.16 -17.93 23.50
N GLY A 207 -37.54 -17.34 22.35
CA GLY A 207 -38.00 -15.96 22.19
C GLY A 207 -37.01 -15.05 21.45
N PHE A 208 -35.94 -15.59 20.85
CA PHE A 208 -34.98 -14.79 20.06
C PHE A 208 -35.48 -14.53 18.65
N THR A 209 -35.12 -13.37 18.09
CA THR A 209 -35.31 -13.08 16.66
C THR A 209 -33.97 -13.14 15.93
N PHE A 210 -33.96 -13.09 14.60
CA PHE A 210 -32.74 -13.23 13.81
C PHE A 210 -32.58 -12.10 12.78
N CYS A 211 -31.36 -11.60 12.63
CA CYS A 211 -30.94 -10.89 11.43
C CYS A 211 -29.99 -11.78 10.64
N TYR A 212 -30.40 -12.18 9.44
CA TYR A 212 -29.57 -13.00 8.56
C TYR A 212 -28.65 -12.12 7.74
N GLU A 213 -27.39 -12.50 7.64
CA GLU A 213 -26.39 -11.86 6.79
C GLU A 213 -25.91 -12.88 5.76
N MET A 214 -26.25 -12.61 4.50
CA MET A 214 -25.82 -13.45 3.39
C MET A 214 -24.37 -13.11 3.06
N GLU A 215 -23.51 -14.11 3.11
CA GLU A 215 -22.08 -13.92 3.04
C GLU A 215 -21.63 -13.95 1.58
N VAL A 216 -21.66 -12.75 1.01
CA VAL A 216 -21.32 -12.43 -0.37
C VAL A 216 -20.07 -11.55 -0.39
N CYS A 217 -19.14 -11.84 -1.30
CA CYS A 217 -17.95 -11.01 -1.48
C CYS A 217 -18.31 -9.63 -2.02
N THR A 218 -17.42 -8.66 -1.83
CA THR A 218 -17.50 -7.39 -2.59
C THR A 218 -17.42 -7.73 -4.08
N ALA A 219 -18.35 -7.21 -4.87
CA ALA A 219 -18.35 -7.46 -6.29
C ALA A 219 -17.19 -6.72 -6.94
N LEU A 220 -16.44 -7.40 -7.79
CA LEU A 220 -15.47 -6.77 -8.69
C LEU A 220 -15.96 -6.76 -10.14
N MET A 221 -16.97 -7.57 -10.46
CA MET A 221 -17.58 -7.68 -11.79
C MET A 221 -19.11 -7.77 -11.71
N ALA A 222 -19.79 -7.41 -12.80
CA ALA A 222 -21.25 -7.45 -12.89
C ALA A 222 -21.87 -8.80 -12.50
N ASP A 223 -21.28 -9.93 -12.92
CA ASP A 223 -21.82 -11.26 -12.61
C ASP A 223 -21.82 -11.57 -11.11
N GLN A 224 -20.80 -11.13 -10.37
CA GLN A 224 -20.77 -11.27 -8.91
C GLN A 224 -21.88 -10.44 -8.26
N ALA A 225 -22.11 -9.22 -8.75
CA ALA A 225 -23.18 -8.35 -8.28
C ALA A 225 -24.57 -8.95 -8.57
N ALA A 226 -24.75 -9.53 -9.76
CA ALA A 226 -25.98 -10.23 -10.13
C ALA A 226 -26.21 -11.48 -9.28
N GLN A 227 -25.16 -12.27 -9.01
CA GLN A 227 -25.25 -13.43 -8.13
C GLN A 227 -25.60 -13.03 -6.68
N ALA A 228 -25.00 -11.96 -6.17
CA ALA A 228 -25.32 -11.43 -4.85
C ALA A 228 -26.77 -10.95 -4.77
N LEU A 229 -27.26 -10.27 -5.82
CA LEU A 229 -28.66 -9.88 -5.93
C LEU A 229 -29.60 -11.09 -5.85
N THR A 230 -29.37 -12.13 -6.63
CA THR A 230 -30.15 -13.37 -6.58
C THR A 230 -30.15 -13.98 -5.18
N THR A 231 -28.99 -14.03 -4.52
CA THR A 231 -28.89 -14.53 -3.14
C THR A 231 -29.73 -13.70 -2.15
N TYR A 232 -29.76 -12.38 -2.28
CA TYR A 232 -30.61 -11.54 -1.44
C TYR A 232 -32.10 -11.69 -1.75
N GLU A 233 -32.49 -11.82 -3.02
CA GLU A 233 -33.88 -12.06 -3.43
C GLU A 233 -34.40 -13.40 -2.88
N GLU A 234 -33.63 -14.48 -3.06
CA GLU A 234 -33.96 -15.81 -2.52
C GLU A 234 -34.07 -15.79 -0.99
N ALA A 235 -33.16 -15.09 -0.31
CA ALA A 235 -33.21 -14.93 1.13
C ALA A 235 -34.47 -14.19 1.58
N LEU A 236 -34.84 -13.08 0.93
CA LEU A 236 -36.07 -12.35 1.23
C LEU A 236 -37.31 -13.24 1.09
N GLU A 237 -37.42 -14.01 -0.01
CA GLU A 237 -38.54 -14.93 -0.23
C GLU A 237 -38.60 -16.06 0.81
N ALA A 238 -37.45 -16.59 1.22
CA ALA A 238 -37.38 -17.59 2.28
C ALA A 238 -37.82 -17.01 3.64
N LEU A 239 -37.37 -15.81 3.97
CA LEU A 239 -37.74 -15.11 5.21
C LEU A 239 -39.23 -14.76 5.25
N GLY A 240 -39.78 -14.24 4.14
CA GLY A 240 -41.21 -13.94 4.04
C GLY A 240 -42.10 -15.18 4.25
N ARG A 241 -41.69 -16.33 3.71
CA ARG A 241 -42.39 -17.62 3.94
C ARG A 241 -42.26 -18.11 5.39
N HIS A 242 -41.10 -17.92 6.02
CA HIS A 242 -40.84 -18.35 7.40
C HIS A 242 -41.56 -17.48 8.44
N ALA A 243 -41.55 -16.16 8.26
CA ALA A 243 -42.15 -15.21 9.19
C ALA A 243 -43.68 -15.36 9.31
N GLY A 244 -44.36 -15.77 8.23
CA GLY A 244 -45.81 -15.84 8.19
C GLY A 244 -46.48 -14.47 8.37
N VAL A 245 -47.76 -14.46 8.78
CA VAL A 245 -48.57 -13.21 8.93
C VAL A 245 -48.68 -12.77 10.40
N THR A 246 -48.03 -13.47 11.33
CA THR A 246 -48.17 -13.22 12.78
C THR A 246 -47.04 -12.37 13.34
N GLY A 247 -47.33 -11.54 14.34
CA GLY A 247 -46.35 -10.67 15.00
C GLY A 247 -46.10 -9.33 14.29
N THR A 248 -45.46 -8.41 15.01
CA THR A 248 -45.04 -7.10 14.51
C THR A 248 -43.79 -7.20 13.63
N LEU A 249 -43.53 -6.20 12.80
CA LEU A 249 -42.31 -6.09 11.99
C LEU A 249 -41.01 -6.31 12.80
N TYR A 250 -40.97 -5.87 14.06
CA TYR A 250 -39.81 -5.98 14.93
C TYR A 250 -39.64 -7.37 15.57
N GLU A 251 -40.68 -8.20 15.57
CA GLU A 251 -40.62 -9.60 16.03
C GLU A 251 -40.26 -10.56 14.90
N ARG A 252 -40.39 -10.11 13.64
CA ARG A 252 -40.03 -10.89 12.45
C ARG A 252 -38.53 -10.93 12.21
N PRO A 253 -38.01 -11.93 11.47
CA PRO A 253 -36.62 -11.93 11.03
C PRO A 253 -36.32 -10.73 10.11
N SER A 254 -35.06 -10.31 10.07
CA SER A 254 -34.58 -9.24 9.19
C SER A 254 -33.41 -9.71 8.34
N LEU A 255 -33.11 -8.97 7.28
CA LEU A 255 -31.99 -9.20 6.37
C LEU A 255 -30.97 -8.06 6.44
N SER A 256 -29.68 -8.40 6.50
CA SER A 256 -28.55 -7.47 6.36
C SER A 256 -28.08 -7.46 4.90
N ILE A 257 -27.95 -6.28 4.28
CA ILE A 257 -27.48 -6.13 2.90
C ILE A 257 -26.19 -5.31 2.88
N ARG A 258 -25.17 -5.83 2.21
CA ARG A 258 -23.89 -5.17 1.97
C ARG A 258 -23.88 -4.52 0.59
N LEU A 259 -23.88 -3.19 0.54
CA LEU A 259 -23.95 -2.44 -0.72
C LEU A 259 -22.77 -2.71 -1.69
N PRO A 260 -21.51 -2.82 -1.24
CA PRO A 260 -20.41 -3.20 -2.12
C PRO A 260 -20.56 -4.56 -2.83
N ALA A 261 -21.41 -5.46 -2.32
CA ALA A 261 -21.66 -6.74 -2.98
C ALA A 261 -22.63 -6.62 -4.17
N LEU A 262 -23.40 -5.54 -4.25
CA LEU A 262 -24.43 -5.33 -5.28
C LEU A 262 -23.97 -4.43 -6.44
N HIS A 263 -22.75 -3.89 -6.39
CA HIS A 263 -22.25 -3.03 -7.44
C HIS A 263 -20.72 -3.10 -7.53
N PRO A 264 -20.13 -3.41 -8.70
CA PRO A 264 -18.71 -3.69 -8.83
C PRO A 264 -17.80 -2.48 -8.60
N ARG A 265 -18.35 -1.27 -8.71
CA ARG A 265 -17.63 0.01 -8.50
C ARG A 265 -18.33 0.91 -7.51
N PHE A 266 -18.71 0.35 -6.37
CA PHE A 266 -19.33 1.10 -5.29
C PHE A 266 -18.29 2.04 -4.63
N GLY A 267 -18.41 3.34 -4.87
CA GLY A 267 -17.46 4.33 -4.33
C GLY A 267 -17.84 5.75 -4.71
N ARG A 268 -17.39 6.73 -3.90
CA ARG A 268 -17.79 8.15 -4.07
C ARG A 268 -17.39 8.74 -5.43
N ALA A 269 -16.27 8.31 -6.00
CA ALA A 269 -15.82 8.75 -7.32
C ALA A 269 -16.80 8.38 -8.46
N ARG A 270 -17.50 7.24 -8.34
CA ARG A 270 -18.48 6.73 -9.31
C ARG A 270 -19.93 6.94 -8.86
N ARG A 271 -20.18 7.96 -8.03
CA ARG A 271 -21.50 8.21 -7.41
C ARG A 271 -22.66 8.15 -8.41
N GLU A 272 -22.55 8.81 -9.56
CA GLU A 272 -23.64 8.82 -10.54
C GLU A 272 -23.95 7.44 -11.09
N ARG A 273 -22.91 6.67 -11.41
CA ARG A 273 -23.05 5.29 -11.84
C ARG A 273 -23.78 4.46 -10.78
N VAL A 274 -23.37 4.61 -9.52
CA VAL A 274 -24.05 3.95 -8.39
C VAL A 274 -25.51 4.39 -8.27
N MET A 275 -25.81 5.68 -8.38
CA MET A 275 -27.19 6.18 -8.34
C MET A 275 -28.02 5.77 -9.57
N ALA A 276 -27.40 5.51 -10.72
CA ALA A 276 -28.10 5.10 -11.93
C ALA A 276 -28.31 3.57 -11.98
N GLU A 277 -27.35 2.79 -11.50
CA GLU A 277 -27.34 1.33 -11.62
C GLU A 277 -27.78 0.63 -10.32
N LEU A 278 -27.23 1.01 -9.17
CA LEU A 278 -27.51 0.34 -7.89
C LEU A 278 -28.82 0.82 -7.25
N PHE A 279 -29.13 2.12 -7.32
CA PHE A 279 -30.34 2.64 -6.69
C PHE A 279 -31.64 1.95 -7.19
N PRO A 280 -31.86 1.74 -8.50
CA PRO A 280 -33.04 0.99 -8.97
C PRO A 280 -33.07 -0.45 -8.47
N VAL A 281 -31.92 -1.12 -8.37
CA VAL A 281 -31.81 -2.49 -7.83
C VAL A 281 -32.24 -2.50 -6.36
N LEU A 282 -31.71 -1.58 -5.55
CA LEU A 282 -32.10 -1.44 -4.15
C LEU A 282 -33.58 -1.08 -4.01
N HIS A 283 -34.10 -0.15 -4.80
CA HIS A 283 -35.52 0.23 -4.75
C HIS A 283 -36.44 -0.97 -4.97
N ARG A 284 -36.13 -1.86 -5.93
CA ARG A 284 -36.87 -3.12 -6.14
C ARG A 284 -36.76 -4.07 -4.95
N LEU A 285 -35.55 -4.30 -4.44
CA LEU A 285 -35.32 -5.16 -3.27
C LEU A 285 -36.10 -4.69 -2.05
N ILE A 286 -36.05 -3.39 -1.76
CA ILE A 286 -36.76 -2.78 -0.64
C ILE A 286 -38.27 -2.80 -0.87
N GLY A 287 -38.74 -2.54 -2.09
CA GLY A 287 -40.15 -2.69 -2.46
C GLY A 287 -40.66 -4.11 -2.21
N ARG A 288 -39.84 -5.13 -2.52
CA ARG A 288 -40.17 -6.53 -2.23
C ARG A 288 -40.15 -6.84 -0.74
N ALA A 289 -39.16 -6.34 0.00
CA ALA A 289 -39.07 -6.49 1.45
C ALA A 289 -40.28 -5.89 2.17
N ARG A 290 -40.81 -4.75 1.69
CA ARG A 290 -42.08 -4.18 2.16
C ARG A 290 -43.25 -5.12 1.92
N GLN A 291 -43.40 -5.69 0.72
CA GLN A 291 -44.51 -6.60 0.40
C GLN A 291 -44.53 -7.83 1.30
N LEU A 292 -43.34 -8.31 1.68
CA LEU A 292 -43.16 -9.42 2.62
C LEU A 292 -43.15 -8.97 4.09
N ASP A 293 -43.15 -7.66 4.33
CA ASP A 293 -43.03 -6.99 5.62
C ASP A 293 -41.88 -7.56 6.49
N ILE A 294 -40.69 -7.60 5.88
CA ILE A 294 -39.41 -8.06 6.44
C ILE A 294 -38.44 -6.88 6.57
N GLY A 295 -37.91 -6.64 7.76
CA GLY A 295 -36.93 -5.56 7.96
C GLY A 295 -35.63 -5.78 7.17
N VAL A 296 -35.09 -4.72 6.56
CA VAL A 296 -33.82 -4.71 5.84
C VAL A 296 -32.89 -3.65 6.46
N VAL A 297 -31.70 -4.08 6.85
CA VAL A 297 -30.64 -3.21 7.39
C VAL A 297 -29.51 -3.11 6.36
N LEU A 298 -29.21 -1.90 5.91
CA LEU A 298 -28.05 -1.64 5.07
C LEU A 298 -26.79 -1.58 5.95
N SER A 299 -25.79 -2.40 5.63
CA SER A 299 -24.53 -2.44 6.36
C SER A 299 -23.50 -1.49 5.75
N CYS A 300 -22.91 -0.65 6.60
CA CYS A 300 -21.78 0.21 6.27
C CYS A 300 -20.56 -0.28 7.06
N GLU A 301 -19.48 -0.61 6.35
CA GLU A 301 -18.30 -1.24 6.95
C GLU A 301 -17.12 -0.29 7.14
N ASP A 302 -16.91 0.65 6.23
CA ASP A 302 -15.77 1.57 6.22
C ASP A 302 -16.20 3.03 6.09
N SER A 303 -15.29 3.92 6.43
CA SER A 303 -15.54 5.36 6.50
C SER A 303 -15.70 6.01 5.13
N THR A 304 -15.07 5.44 4.08
CA THR A 304 -15.06 5.95 2.69
C THR A 304 -16.41 5.80 1.98
N HIS A 305 -17.18 4.78 2.33
CA HIS A 305 -18.47 4.51 1.71
C HIS A 305 -19.67 5.14 2.43
N LEU A 306 -19.46 5.71 3.62
CA LEU A 306 -20.55 6.15 4.50
C LEU A 306 -21.43 7.23 3.88
N GLU A 307 -20.82 8.29 3.32
CA GLU A 307 -21.59 9.40 2.73
C GLU A 307 -22.41 8.98 1.50
N LEU A 308 -21.89 8.06 0.69
CA LEU A 308 -22.60 7.50 -0.46
C LEU A 308 -23.74 6.59 -0.02
N THR A 309 -23.53 5.81 1.04
CA THR A 309 -24.58 5.00 1.68
C THR A 309 -25.72 5.89 2.19
N LEU A 310 -25.39 7.03 2.80
CA LEU A 310 -26.40 8.00 3.25
C LEU A 310 -27.18 8.61 2.09
N ASP A 311 -26.55 8.88 0.94
CA ASP A 311 -27.25 9.34 -0.27
C ASP A 311 -28.28 8.33 -0.77
N LEU A 312 -27.90 7.05 -0.84
CA LEU A 312 -28.81 5.96 -1.24
C LEU A 312 -29.94 5.78 -0.22
N PHE A 313 -29.60 5.80 1.08
CA PHE A 313 -30.56 5.64 2.16
C PHE A 313 -31.60 6.77 2.18
N GLU A 314 -31.15 8.03 2.06
CA GLU A 314 -32.02 9.20 1.97
C GLU A 314 -32.95 9.14 0.75
N ALA A 315 -32.41 8.72 -0.41
CA ALA A 315 -33.21 8.55 -1.62
C ALA A 315 -34.27 7.44 -1.48
N LEU A 316 -33.95 6.33 -0.79
CA LEU A 316 -34.88 5.24 -0.50
C LEU A 316 -36.00 5.69 0.45
N CYS A 317 -35.68 6.43 1.52
CA CYS A 317 -36.69 7.03 2.40
C CYS A 317 -37.61 8.03 1.64
N GLY A 318 -37.14 8.63 0.55
CA GLY A 318 -37.96 9.53 -0.26
C GLY A 318 -39.00 8.83 -1.15
N GLN A 319 -38.96 7.51 -1.31
CA GLN A 319 -39.80 6.81 -2.28
C GLN A 319 -41.25 6.59 -1.79
N PRO A 320 -42.26 6.87 -2.62
CA PRO A 320 -43.67 6.63 -2.28
C PRO A 320 -43.99 5.15 -2.00
N GLU A 321 -43.34 4.22 -2.72
CA GLU A 321 -43.61 2.79 -2.60
C GLU A 321 -43.31 2.24 -1.22
N VAL A 322 -42.45 2.92 -0.44
CA VAL A 322 -42.06 2.50 0.92
C VAL A 322 -42.69 3.38 2.01
N GLU A 323 -43.71 4.17 1.67
CA GLU A 323 -44.44 5.05 2.61
C GLU A 323 -45.26 4.25 3.63
N GLY A 324 -45.16 4.59 4.91
CA GLY A 324 -45.84 3.87 6.00
C GLY A 324 -45.19 2.54 6.41
N TRP A 325 -44.06 2.16 5.80
CA TRP A 325 -43.30 0.97 6.17
C TRP A 325 -42.03 1.33 6.95
N ASN A 326 -41.87 0.74 8.13
CA ASN A 326 -40.79 1.04 9.08
C ASN A 326 -39.67 -0.01 9.09
N GLY A 327 -39.59 -0.84 8.05
CA GLY A 327 -38.62 -1.93 7.95
C GLY A 327 -37.25 -1.53 7.40
N LEU A 328 -37.05 -0.27 7.01
CA LEU A 328 -35.77 0.19 6.49
C LEU A 328 -34.83 0.59 7.63
N GLY A 329 -33.59 0.09 7.58
CA GLY A 329 -32.57 0.36 8.59
C GLY A 329 -31.16 0.55 8.08
N LEU A 330 -30.31 1.10 8.94
CA LEU A 330 -28.91 1.39 8.68
C LEU A 330 -28.03 1.01 9.88
N THR A 331 -26.87 0.42 9.60
CA THR A 331 -25.82 0.16 10.59
C THR A 331 -24.95 1.40 10.79
N LEU A 332 -24.77 1.83 12.04
CA LEU A 332 -23.90 2.93 12.44
C LEU A 332 -22.81 2.46 13.39
N GLN A 333 -21.61 3.02 13.23
CA GLN A 333 -20.41 2.59 13.94
C GLN A 333 -20.00 3.66 14.96
N ALA A 334 -20.11 3.37 16.25
CA ALA A 334 -19.81 4.33 17.31
C ALA A 334 -18.33 4.76 17.36
N TYR A 335 -17.42 3.97 16.78
CA TYR A 335 -16.01 4.32 16.66
C TYR A 335 -15.73 5.48 15.69
N ASP A 336 -16.68 5.81 14.81
CA ASP A 336 -16.57 6.84 13.78
C ASP A 336 -16.98 8.17 14.41
N ARG A 337 -16.11 9.18 14.27
CA ARG A 337 -16.29 10.49 14.91
C ARG A 337 -17.53 11.23 14.39
N ARG A 338 -18.06 10.84 13.22
CA ARG A 338 -19.26 11.44 12.59
C ARG A 338 -20.57 10.91 13.14
N THR A 339 -20.58 9.75 13.80
CA THR A 339 -21.81 9.04 14.20
C THR A 339 -22.82 9.91 14.99
N PRO A 340 -22.41 10.77 15.94
CA PRO A 340 -23.35 11.69 16.59
C PRO A 340 -24.08 12.63 15.62
N ALA A 341 -23.37 13.20 14.63
CA ALA A 341 -23.98 14.07 13.62
C ALA A 341 -24.86 13.28 12.62
N ILE A 342 -24.49 12.03 12.35
CA ILE A 342 -25.30 11.13 11.51
C ILE A 342 -26.62 10.80 12.20
N LEU A 343 -26.62 10.57 13.51
CA LEU A 343 -27.85 10.35 14.27
C LEU A 343 -28.80 11.54 14.19
N ASP A 344 -28.28 12.76 14.33
CA ASP A 344 -29.10 13.97 14.18
C ASP A 344 -29.74 14.06 12.78
N PHE A 345 -29.01 13.63 11.75
CA PHE A 345 -29.54 13.52 10.38
C PHE A 345 -30.59 12.41 10.24
N LEU A 346 -30.36 11.21 10.77
CA LEU A 346 -31.31 10.10 10.66
C LEU A 346 -32.59 10.37 11.45
N ILE A 347 -32.52 10.99 12.62
CA ILE A 347 -33.70 11.36 13.41
C ILE A 347 -34.55 12.39 12.65
N ASP A 348 -33.91 13.39 12.05
CA ASP A 348 -34.59 14.35 11.18
C ASP A 348 -35.19 13.68 9.94
N LEU A 349 -34.45 12.77 9.30
CA LEU A 349 -34.92 11.99 8.16
C LEU A 349 -36.14 11.13 8.51
N GLY A 350 -36.13 10.46 9.67
CA GLY A 350 -37.25 9.68 10.18
C GLY A 350 -38.49 10.54 10.37
N ARG A 351 -38.35 11.68 11.07
CA ARG A 351 -39.47 12.62 11.30
C ARG A 351 -40.03 13.21 10.01
N ARG A 352 -39.16 13.73 9.13
CA ARG A 352 -39.58 14.39 7.88
C ARG A 352 -40.18 13.43 6.85
N THR A 353 -39.87 12.14 6.97
CA THR A 353 -40.43 11.11 6.09
C THR A 353 -41.46 10.21 6.79
N ALA A 354 -41.89 10.58 8.00
CA ALA A 354 -42.83 9.84 8.84
C ALA A 354 -42.49 8.35 9.00
N ARG A 355 -41.19 8.04 9.16
CA ARG A 355 -40.68 6.68 9.36
C ARG A 355 -40.00 6.52 10.70
N ARG A 356 -40.14 5.32 11.24
CA ARG A 356 -39.39 4.85 12.39
C ARG A 356 -38.19 4.02 11.92
N ILE A 357 -37.09 4.70 11.59
CA ILE A 357 -35.90 4.11 10.97
C ILE A 357 -35.23 3.12 11.93
N ILE A 358 -34.95 1.91 11.49
CA ILE A 358 -34.16 0.95 12.28
C ILE A 358 -32.71 1.42 12.30
N VAL A 359 -32.15 1.66 13.50
CA VAL A 359 -30.74 2.05 13.64
C VAL A 359 -30.01 0.96 14.41
N ARG A 360 -29.17 0.19 13.72
CA ARG A 360 -28.24 -0.75 14.34
C ARG A 360 -26.99 -0.01 14.78
N LEU A 361 -26.83 0.20 16.09
CA LEU A 361 -25.62 0.79 16.65
C LEU A 361 -24.63 -0.31 17.04
N VAL A 362 -23.49 -0.35 16.34
CA VAL A 362 -22.32 -1.20 16.65
C VAL A 362 -21.16 -0.34 17.13
N LYS A 363 -20.09 -0.94 17.64
CA LYS A 363 -18.82 -0.20 17.86
C LYS A 363 -18.12 0.08 16.54
N GLY A 364 -17.79 -0.95 15.77
CA GLY A 364 -17.08 -0.86 14.50
C GLY A 364 -16.24 -2.11 14.24
N ALA A 365 -15.97 -2.38 12.97
CA ALA A 365 -15.38 -3.66 12.51
C ALA A 365 -14.04 -3.51 11.76
N CYS A 366 -13.73 -2.30 11.29
CA CYS A 366 -12.61 -2.01 10.40
C CYS A 366 -11.59 -1.06 11.04
N TRP A 367 -11.38 -1.11 12.35
CA TRP A 367 -10.64 -0.05 13.05
C TRP A 367 -9.18 0.05 12.60
N ASP A 368 -8.51 -1.09 12.50
CA ASP A 368 -7.10 -1.17 12.09
C ASP A 368 -6.87 -0.74 10.63
N SER A 369 -7.77 -1.12 9.72
CA SER A 369 -7.71 -0.70 8.32
C SER A 369 -7.92 0.81 8.17
N GLU A 370 -8.77 1.43 8.99
CA GLU A 370 -8.95 2.89 9.04
C GLU A 370 -7.70 3.62 9.56
N ILE A 371 -7.04 3.07 10.60
CA ILE A 371 -5.75 3.61 11.09
C ILE A 371 -4.68 3.52 10.00
N ARG A 372 -4.53 2.35 9.37
CA ARG A 372 -3.56 2.11 8.30
C ARG A 372 -3.80 3.01 7.10
N ARG A 373 -5.07 3.13 6.66
CA ARG A 373 -5.44 3.99 5.52
C ARG A 373 -5.10 5.44 5.79
N ALA A 374 -5.49 5.97 6.96
CA ALA A 374 -5.23 7.36 7.32
C ALA A 374 -3.72 7.69 7.34
N GLN A 375 -2.89 6.79 7.86
CA GLN A 375 -1.43 6.96 7.84
C GLN A 375 -0.85 6.89 6.43
N HIS A 376 -1.27 5.90 5.63
CA HIS A 376 -0.79 5.71 4.27
C HIS A 376 -1.14 6.89 3.36
N GLU A 377 -2.40 7.33 3.41
CA GLU A 377 -2.91 8.46 2.64
C GLU A 377 -2.50 9.82 3.21
N GLY A 378 -1.88 9.87 4.39
CA GLY A 378 -1.43 11.13 5.01
C GLY A 378 -2.60 12.05 5.39
N LEU A 379 -3.73 11.47 5.81
CA LEU A 379 -4.96 12.21 6.11
C LEU A 379 -4.79 13.16 7.31
N PRO A 380 -5.65 14.19 7.47
CA PRO A 380 -5.50 15.18 8.54
C PRO A 380 -5.53 14.59 9.96
N ASP A 381 -6.37 13.58 10.18
CA ASP A 381 -6.49 12.81 11.43
C ASP A 381 -7.15 11.45 11.07
N PHE A 382 -7.40 10.60 12.06
CA PHE A 382 -8.16 9.37 11.90
C PHE A 382 -9.67 9.66 11.85
N PRO A 383 -10.44 8.97 11.00
CA PRO A 383 -11.91 9.05 11.00
C PRO A 383 -12.53 8.37 12.23
N VAL A 384 -11.72 7.59 12.95
CA VAL A 384 -12.10 6.80 14.13
C VAL A 384 -11.40 7.29 15.40
N TYR A 385 -11.94 6.92 16.57
CA TYR A 385 -11.25 7.11 17.85
C TYR A 385 -10.03 6.19 17.96
N THR A 386 -8.97 6.65 18.63
CA THR A 386 -7.70 5.90 18.77
C THR A 386 -7.60 5.11 20.08
N ARG A 387 -8.59 5.24 20.96
CA ARG A 387 -8.71 4.51 22.23
C ARG A 387 -10.05 3.82 22.33
N ARG A 388 -10.06 2.60 22.90
CA ARG A 388 -11.30 1.86 23.11
C ARG A 388 -12.31 2.59 24.02
N CYS A 389 -11.86 3.19 25.12
CA CYS A 389 -12.75 3.90 26.05
C CYS A 389 -13.46 5.10 25.40
N HIS A 390 -12.87 5.69 24.36
CA HIS A 390 -13.48 6.77 23.59
C HIS A 390 -14.62 6.27 22.69
N THR A 391 -14.41 5.14 22.00
CA THR A 391 -15.48 4.45 21.28
C THR A 391 -16.61 4.03 22.23
N ASP A 392 -16.27 3.52 23.42
CA ASP A 392 -17.27 3.13 24.43
C ASP A 392 -18.09 4.34 24.91
N LEU A 393 -17.44 5.48 25.18
CA LEU A 393 -18.12 6.73 25.51
C LEU A 393 -19.06 7.19 24.39
N ALA A 394 -18.55 7.22 23.15
CA ALA A 394 -19.31 7.62 21.98
C ALA A 394 -20.54 6.72 21.77
N TYR A 395 -20.39 5.40 21.96
CA TYR A 395 -21.49 4.44 21.89
C TYR A 395 -22.59 4.77 22.89
N LEU A 396 -22.24 5.06 24.16
CA LEU A 396 -23.21 5.38 25.20
C LEU A 396 -23.97 6.68 24.93
N VAL A 397 -23.28 7.72 24.43
CA VAL A 397 -23.93 8.98 24.05
C VAL A 397 -24.87 8.77 22.87
N CYS A 398 -24.43 8.04 21.84
CA CYS A 398 -25.24 7.70 20.68
C CYS A 398 -26.49 6.91 21.09
N ALA A 399 -26.35 5.96 22.01
CA ALA A 399 -27.47 5.19 22.51
C ALA A 399 -28.47 6.02 23.32
N ARG A 400 -28.01 6.96 24.15
CA ARG A 400 -28.87 7.93 24.85
C ARG A 400 -29.67 8.77 23.84
N THR A 401 -29.02 9.26 22.78
CA THR A 401 -29.69 10.02 21.72
C THR A 401 -30.77 9.20 21.03
N LEU A 402 -30.50 7.94 20.71
CA LEU A 402 -31.47 7.02 20.10
C LEU A 402 -32.66 6.73 21.02
N LEU A 403 -32.43 6.48 22.31
CA LEU A 403 -33.50 6.28 23.30
C LEU A 403 -34.36 7.54 23.52
N GLY A 404 -33.82 8.73 23.22
CA GLY A 404 -34.55 10.00 23.29
C GLY A 404 -35.38 10.34 22.04
N ALA A 405 -35.33 9.52 21.00
CA ALA A 405 -35.97 9.80 19.70
C ALA A 405 -36.77 8.60 19.16
N LEU A 406 -37.40 7.84 20.05
CA LEU A 406 -38.14 6.61 19.71
C LEU A 406 -39.32 6.84 18.76
N ASP A 407 -39.76 8.10 18.59
CA ASP A 407 -40.75 8.52 17.59
C ASP A 407 -40.23 8.39 16.15
N ALA A 408 -38.93 8.56 15.95
CA ALA A 408 -38.27 8.63 14.64
C ALA A 408 -37.37 7.43 14.34
N VAL A 409 -36.93 6.72 15.37
CA VAL A 409 -36.00 5.59 15.24
C VAL A 409 -36.44 4.39 16.07
N TYR A 410 -36.05 3.21 15.59
CA TYR A 410 -36.09 1.94 16.31
C TYR A 410 -34.65 1.50 16.62
N PRO A 411 -34.17 1.70 17.86
CA PRO A 411 -32.78 1.39 18.20
C PRO A 411 -32.55 -0.11 18.34
N ARG A 412 -31.50 -0.61 17.69
CA ARG A 412 -30.93 -1.94 17.88
C ARG A 412 -29.51 -1.80 18.43
N PHE A 413 -29.29 -2.21 19.68
CA PHE A 413 -27.99 -2.06 20.35
C PHE A 413 -27.17 -3.35 20.22
N ALA A 414 -26.22 -3.35 19.29
CA ALA A 414 -25.37 -4.50 19.03
C ALA A 414 -24.11 -4.47 19.92
N THR A 415 -24.11 -5.26 21.00
CA THR A 415 -23.00 -5.29 21.96
C THR A 415 -22.95 -6.56 22.81
N HIS A 416 -21.74 -7.00 23.15
CA HIS A 416 -21.48 -8.09 24.09
C HIS A 416 -20.83 -7.61 25.39
N ASN A 417 -20.69 -6.30 25.57
CA ASN A 417 -19.99 -5.73 26.73
C ASN A 417 -20.97 -5.60 27.93
N PRO A 418 -20.70 -6.29 29.07
CA PRO A 418 -21.55 -6.23 30.26
C PRO A 418 -21.79 -4.83 30.81
N ARG A 419 -20.75 -3.98 30.85
CA ARG A 419 -20.87 -2.58 31.30
C ARG A 419 -21.76 -1.77 30.37
N THR A 420 -21.59 -1.92 29.05
CA THR A 420 -22.45 -1.23 28.07
C THR A 420 -23.90 -1.65 28.24
N ILE A 421 -24.18 -2.94 28.40
CA ILE A 421 -25.55 -3.45 28.62
C ILE A 421 -26.13 -2.89 29.92
N GLY A 422 -25.38 -2.94 31.03
CA GLY A 422 -25.81 -2.40 32.31
C GLY A 422 -26.17 -0.91 32.23
N HIS A 423 -25.32 -0.13 31.55
CA HIS A 423 -25.55 1.29 31.32
C HIS A 423 -26.82 1.55 30.47
N LEU A 424 -27.03 0.78 29.39
CA LEU A 424 -28.22 0.91 28.55
C LEU A 424 -29.50 0.57 29.29
N GLN A 425 -29.50 -0.45 30.14
CA GLN A 425 -30.65 -0.78 30.98
C GLN A 425 -30.97 0.34 31.97
N ALA A 426 -29.95 0.90 32.63
CA ALA A 426 -30.14 2.02 33.54
C ALA A 426 -30.62 3.31 32.82
N LEU A 427 -30.20 3.52 31.56
CA LEU A 427 -30.70 4.63 30.73
C LEU A 427 -32.13 4.42 30.25
N ALA A 428 -32.47 3.21 29.82
CA ALA A 428 -33.79 2.89 29.30
C ALA A 428 -34.86 2.98 30.41
N GLY A 429 -34.54 2.68 31.66
CA GLY A 429 -35.49 2.83 32.76
C GLY A 429 -36.81 2.07 32.51
N GLN A 430 -37.95 2.77 32.55
CA GLN A 430 -39.29 2.21 32.34
C GLN A 430 -39.84 2.39 30.91
N GLN A 431 -38.98 2.44 29.90
CA GLN A 431 -39.43 2.45 28.49
C GLN A 431 -40.32 1.24 28.18
N GLU A 432 -41.28 1.43 27.28
CA GLU A 432 -42.22 0.36 26.91
C GLU A 432 -41.48 -0.84 26.30
N ALA A 433 -41.94 -2.06 26.64
CA ALA A 433 -41.37 -3.29 26.10
C ALA A 433 -41.50 -3.30 24.56
N GLY A 434 -40.43 -3.65 23.86
CA GLY A 434 -40.39 -3.64 22.39
C GLY A 434 -40.17 -2.26 21.77
N SER A 435 -39.88 -1.22 22.56
CA SER A 435 -39.49 0.10 22.03
C SER A 435 -38.06 0.13 21.45
N TYR A 436 -37.19 -0.79 21.89
CA TYR A 436 -35.84 -1.04 21.39
C TYR A 436 -35.50 -2.53 21.54
N GLU A 437 -34.41 -2.99 20.93
CA GLU A 437 -33.89 -4.36 21.13
C GLU A 437 -32.37 -4.39 21.24
N PHE A 438 -31.86 -5.46 21.86
CA PHE A 438 -30.44 -5.79 21.78
C PHE A 438 -30.15 -6.63 20.54
N GLU A 439 -28.95 -6.47 19.99
CA GLU A 439 -28.42 -7.38 18.98
C GLU A 439 -27.11 -8.00 19.48
N CYS A 440 -26.87 -9.24 19.08
CA CYS A 440 -25.62 -9.93 19.39
C CYS A 440 -25.33 -11.01 18.35
N LEU A 441 -24.07 -11.42 18.28
CA LEU A 441 -23.63 -12.48 17.38
C LEU A 441 -24.15 -13.84 17.83
N ASN A 442 -24.58 -14.64 16.86
CA ASN A 442 -24.91 -16.05 17.04
C ASN A 442 -23.75 -16.80 17.73
N GLY A 443 -24.06 -17.56 18.79
CA GLY A 443 -23.06 -18.39 19.49
C GLY A 443 -22.39 -17.73 20.70
N THR A 444 -22.79 -16.51 21.09
CA THR A 444 -22.24 -15.84 22.28
C THR A 444 -23.04 -16.15 23.56
N ASN A 445 -22.33 -16.39 24.67
CA ASN A 445 -22.93 -16.81 25.95
C ASN A 445 -23.70 -15.70 26.71
N ILE A 446 -23.67 -14.45 26.24
CA ILE A 446 -24.38 -13.34 26.89
C ILE A 446 -25.90 -13.43 26.72
N ILE A 447 -26.34 -14.18 25.71
CA ILE A 447 -27.71 -14.33 25.22
C ILE A 447 -28.68 -14.92 26.28
N PRO A 448 -28.41 -16.10 26.90
CA PRO A 448 -29.29 -16.65 27.93
C PRO A 448 -29.26 -15.83 29.24
N LEU A 449 -28.15 -15.16 29.51
CA LEU A 449 -27.94 -14.45 30.77
C LEU A 449 -28.84 -13.25 30.94
N LEU A 450 -29.13 -12.51 29.86
CA LEU A 450 -30.04 -11.36 29.93
C LEU A 450 -31.44 -11.78 30.40
N ARG A 451 -31.96 -12.91 29.90
CA ARG A 451 -33.25 -13.45 30.32
C ARG A 451 -33.23 -14.01 31.74
N GLN A 452 -32.17 -14.72 32.13
CA GLN A 452 -32.03 -15.28 33.49
C GLN A 452 -32.04 -14.19 34.56
N GLN A 453 -31.57 -12.98 34.24
CA GLN A 453 -31.58 -11.82 35.14
C GLN A 453 -32.92 -11.06 35.12
N GLY A 454 -33.97 -11.58 34.44
CA GLY A 454 -35.30 -10.98 34.42
C GLY A 454 -35.43 -9.73 33.54
N LEU A 455 -34.46 -9.46 32.66
CA LEU A 455 -34.54 -8.36 31.70
C LEU A 455 -35.46 -8.76 30.54
N ASN A 456 -36.68 -8.24 30.51
CA ASN A 456 -37.67 -8.53 29.46
C ASN A 456 -37.43 -7.67 28.20
N VAL A 457 -36.20 -7.68 27.67
CA VAL A 457 -35.82 -6.93 26.46
C VAL A 457 -35.63 -7.90 25.30
N PRO A 458 -36.24 -7.65 24.12
CA PRO A 458 -36.02 -8.47 22.94
C PRO A 458 -34.54 -8.51 22.55
N CYS A 459 -34.11 -9.65 22.04
CA CYS A 459 -32.75 -9.83 21.55
C CYS A 459 -32.76 -10.52 20.19
N ARG A 460 -32.10 -9.89 19.23
CA ARG A 460 -31.95 -10.35 17.86
C ARG A 460 -30.54 -10.90 17.64
N LEU A 461 -30.47 -12.09 17.06
CA LEU A 461 -29.22 -12.79 16.78
C LEU A 461 -28.77 -12.50 15.35
N HIS A 462 -27.57 -11.95 15.22
CA HIS A 462 -26.91 -11.75 13.94
C HIS A 462 -26.32 -13.08 13.47
N ALA A 463 -26.79 -13.57 12.32
CA ALA A 463 -26.55 -14.92 11.84
C ALA A 463 -25.94 -14.93 10.42
N PRO A 464 -24.63 -15.21 10.31
CA PRO A 464 -23.95 -15.43 9.04
C PRO A 464 -24.47 -16.69 8.33
N VAL A 465 -24.71 -16.57 7.01
CA VAL A 465 -25.25 -17.64 6.16
C VAL A 465 -24.48 -17.70 4.84
N GLY A 466 -23.99 -18.89 4.48
CA GLY A 466 -23.21 -19.12 3.27
C GLY A 466 -22.37 -20.39 3.33
N PRO A 467 -21.59 -20.70 2.28
CA PRO A 467 -20.74 -21.88 2.27
C PRO A 467 -19.48 -21.71 3.14
N HIS A 468 -18.97 -22.81 3.71
CA HIS A 468 -17.87 -22.78 4.69
C HIS A 468 -16.56 -22.17 4.17
N ASP A 469 -16.26 -22.36 2.88
CA ASP A 469 -15.07 -21.84 2.22
C ASP A 469 -15.06 -20.31 2.10
N ARG A 470 -16.24 -19.67 2.07
CA ARG A 470 -16.41 -18.21 2.07
C ARG A 470 -16.52 -17.62 3.48
N LEU A 471 -16.99 -18.42 4.44
CA LEU A 471 -17.33 -17.94 5.78
C LEU A 471 -16.18 -17.92 6.78
N LEU A 472 -15.17 -18.78 6.63
CA LEU A 472 -14.05 -18.78 7.58
C LEU A 472 -13.19 -17.50 7.57
N PRO A 473 -12.96 -16.82 6.44
CA PRO A 473 -12.33 -15.49 6.45
C PRO A 473 -13.17 -14.44 7.19
N CYS A 474 -14.48 -14.44 7.00
CA CYS A 474 -15.39 -13.58 7.76
C CYS A 474 -15.36 -13.92 9.24
N PHE A 475 -15.27 -15.21 9.58
CA PHE A 475 -15.06 -15.65 10.95
C PHE A 475 -13.75 -15.11 11.54
N VAL A 476 -12.62 -15.12 10.80
CA VAL A 476 -11.37 -14.49 11.25
C VAL A 476 -11.59 -13.02 11.62
N ARG A 477 -12.27 -12.25 10.77
CA ARG A 477 -12.62 -10.85 11.08
C ARG A 477 -13.47 -10.74 12.35
N HIS A 478 -14.47 -11.61 12.54
CA HIS A 478 -15.26 -11.65 13.77
C HIS A 478 -14.43 -12.04 15.01
N LEU A 479 -13.45 -12.94 14.87
CA LEU A 479 -12.51 -13.25 15.95
C LEU A 479 -11.68 -12.03 16.31
N LEU A 480 -11.28 -11.23 15.31
CA LEU A 480 -10.53 -10.00 15.54
C LEU A 480 -11.42 -8.97 16.27
N GLU A 481 -12.65 -8.76 15.84
CA GLU A 481 -13.62 -7.85 16.47
C GLU A 481 -13.89 -8.18 17.95
N ASN A 482 -13.94 -9.47 18.29
CA ASN A 482 -14.19 -9.94 19.66
C ASN A 482 -12.89 -10.25 20.43
N GLY A 483 -11.73 -10.13 19.78
CA GLY A 483 -10.42 -10.56 20.27
C GLY A 483 -10.00 -9.87 21.55
N ALA A 484 -10.23 -8.55 21.66
CA ALA A 484 -9.91 -7.77 22.85
C ALA A 484 -10.76 -8.15 24.07
N THR A 485 -12.04 -8.48 23.88
CA THR A 485 -12.91 -8.98 24.96
C THR A 485 -12.56 -10.42 25.33
N SER A 486 -12.15 -11.22 24.34
CA SER A 486 -11.70 -12.61 24.51
C SER A 486 -10.35 -12.72 25.24
N LEU A 487 -9.46 -11.74 25.04
CA LEU A 487 -8.20 -11.54 25.77
C LEU A 487 -8.45 -11.24 27.26
N ILE A 488 -9.43 -10.39 27.59
CA ILE A 488 -9.81 -10.07 28.97
C ILE A 488 -10.47 -11.27 29.67
N LEU A 489 -11.23 -12.08 28.92
CA LEU A 489 -11.90 -13.30 29.40
C LEU A 489 -10.97 -14.53 29.44
N ASN A 490 -9.67 -14.39 29.20
CA ASN A 490 -8.72 -15.50 29.32
C ASN A 490 -8.84 -16.14 30.71
N ARG A 491 -9.16 -17.44 30.74
CA ARG A 491 -9.42 -18.19 31.98
C ARG A 491 -8.19 -18.36 32.86
N ASP A 492 -7.00 -18.18 32.29
CA ASP A 492 -5.72 -18.22 33.01
C ASP A 492 -5.38 -16.86 33.68
N ALA A 493 -6.17 -15.80 33.43
CA ALA A 493 -6.02 -14.49 34.06
C ALA A 493 -6.68 -14.40 35.46
N ASP A 494 -6.27 -13.41 36.26
CA ASP A 494 -6.79 -13.20 37.61
C ASP A 494 -8.33 -12.99 37.61
N PRO A 495 -9.07 -13.87 38.29
CA PRO A 495 -10.50 -13.76 38.50
C PRO A 495 -11.08 -12.36 38.77
N ALA A 496 -10.42 -11.61 39.66
CA ALA A 496 -10.91 -10.32 40.12
C ALA A 496 -10.61 -9.22 39.11
N ALA A 497 -9.36 -9.17 38.63
CA ALA A 497 -8.92 -8.22 37.61
C ALA A 497 -9.73 -8.32 36.30
N THR A 498 -10.11 -9.53 35.87
CA THR A 498 -10.97 -9.72 34.69
C THR A 498 -12.36 -9.08 34.87
N ILE A 499 -13.00 -9.28 36.03
CA ILE A 499 -14.33 -8.70 36.29
C ILE A 499 -14.23 -7.18 36.34
N GLU A 500 -13.21 -6.65 37.01
CA GLU A 500 -12.96 -5.20 37.07
C GLU A 500 -12.76 -4.62 35.66
N ALA A 501 -11.92 -5.23 34.83
CA ALA A 501 -11.69 -4.79 33.45
C ALA A 501 -12.97 -4.84 32.57
N LEU A 502 -13.82 -5.86 32.73
CA LEU A 502 -15.09 -5.98 31.99
C LEU A 502 -16.18 -5.02 32.47
N THR A 503 -16.04 -4.50 33.69
CA THR A 503 -17.04 -3.63 34.31
C THR A 503 -16.58 -2.18 34.45
N LEU A 504 -15.36 -1.87 34.00
CA LEU A 504 -14.77 -0.53 34.04
C LEU A 504 -15.69 0.50 33.38
N ASP A 505 -15.98 1.59 34.10
CA ASP A 505 -16.80 2.67 33.56
C ASP A 505 -16.01 3.47 32.51
N PRO A 506 -16.48 3.54 31.24
CA PRO A 506 -15.80 4.33 30.23
C PRO A 506 -15.73 5.82 30.58
N VAL A 507 -16.70 6.38 31.33
CA VAL A 507 -16.65 7.79 31.74
C VAL A 507 -15.49 8.05 32.71
N GLU A 508 -15.28 7.16 33.69
CA GLU A 508 -14.13 7.22 34.60
C GLU A 508 -12.81 6.98 33.87
N ALA A 509 -12.75 5.97 33.00
CA ALA A 509 -11.56 5.68 32.20
C ALA A 509 -11.14 6.88 31.34
N VAL A 510 -12.12 7.61 30.79
CA VAL A 510 -11.86 8.85 30.05
C VAL A 510 -11.41 9.96 31.00
N ARG A 511 -12.05 10.17 32.15
CA ARG A 511 -11.62 11.21 33.12
C ARG A 511 -10.21 10.99 33.67
N ALA A 512 -9.74 9.75 33.73
CA ALA A 512 -8.38 9.43 34.12
C ALA A 512 -7.31 9.90 33.10
N ILE A 513 -7.71 10.17 31.86
CA ILE A 513 -6.83 10.63 30.79
C ILE A 513 -6.85 12.17 30.75
N ARG A 514 -5.67 12.79 30.73
CA ARG A 514 -5.54 14.25 30.63
C ARG A 514 -6.11 14.73 29.27
N PRO A 515 -6.78 15.90 29.20
CA PRO A 515 -7.31 16.43 27.94
C PRO A 515 -6.28 16.55 26.81
N THR A 516 -5.02 16.86 27.13
CA THR A 516 -3.91 16.94 26.16
C THR A 516 -3.39 15.58 25.68
N GLU A 517 -3.87 14.47 26.27
CA GLU A 517 -3.41 13.11 26.02
C GLU A 517 -4.55 12.19 25.55
N ARG A 518 -5.67 12.80 25.12
CA ARG A 518 -6.86 12.12 24.61
C ARG A 518 -6.48 11.19 23.46
N ALA A 519 -5.82 11.68 22.42
CA ALA A 519 -5.31 10.82 21.36
C ALA A 519 -4.27 9.83 21.91
N SER A 520 -4.31 8.58 21.43
CA SER A 520 -3.36 7.55 21.83
C SER A 520 -1.95 7.89 21.35
N ARG A 521 -0.97 7.89 22.26
CA ARG A 521 0.46 8.05 21.89
C ARG A 521 1.07 6.78 21.29
N ALA A 522 0.40 5.64 21.43
CA ALA A 522 0.86 4.38 20.86
C ALA A 522 0.66 4.32 19.34
N ILE A 523 -0.21 5.18 18.81
CA ILE A 523 -0.53 5.26 17.38
C ILE A 523 -0.02 6.61 16.89
N ARG A 524 0.95 6.58 15.97
CA ARG A 524 1.45 7.82 15.36
C ARG A 524 0.38 8.43 14.47
N ALA A 525 0.14 9.72 14.63
CA ALA A 525 -0.73 10.47 13.73
C ALA A 525 -0.15 10.44 12.30
N PRO A 526 -0.99 10.55 11.25
CA PRO A 526 -0.51 10.49 9.87
C PRO A 526 0.60 11.50 9.55
N ALA A 527 0.50 12.74 10.06
CA ALA A 527 1.51 13.77 9.88
C ALA A 527 2.85 13.46 10.58
N ASP A 528 2.81 12.66 11.66
CA ASP A 528 3.95 12.36 12.54
C ASP A 528 4.54 10.97 12.26
N LEU A 529 4.16 10.33 11.14
CA LEU A 529 4.59 8.98 10.80
C LEU A 529 6.13 8.82 10.85
N PHE A 530 6.84 9.86 10.40
CA PHE A 530 8.30 9.92 10.31
C PHE A 530 8.96 10.73 11.44
N ALA A 531 8.23 11.07 12.50
CA ALA A 531 8.79 11.79 13.64
C ALA A 531 9.86 10.95 14.39
N PRO A 532 10.88 11.58 15.02
CA PRO A 532 11.14 13.02 15.07
C PRO A 532 11.88 13.58 13.85
N GLY A 533 12.28 12.74 12.88
CA GLY A 533 13.15 13.15 11.78
C GLY A 533 12.51 14.11 10.79
N ARG A 534 11.28 13.82 10.34
CA ARG A 534 10.52 14.74 9.47
C ARG A 534 9.01 14.61 9.62
N ARG A 535 8.29 15.62 9.13
CA ARG A 535 6.84 15.58 8.93
C ARG A 535 6.50 14.81 7.64
N ASN A 536 5.44 14.02 7.68
CA ASN A 536 4.89 13.33 6.50
C ASN A 536 4.20 14.30 5.54
N ALA A 537 4.20 14.04 4.24
CA ALA A 537 3.40 14.78 3.26
C ALA A 537 1.90 14.60 3.51
N SER A 538 1.18 15.71 3.58
CA SER A 538 -0.27 15.75 3.79
C SER A 538 -1.00 15.27 2.54
N GLY A 539 -1.98 14.41 2.72
CA GLY A 539 -2.91 14.00 1.68
C GLY A 539 -4.31 14.52 1.90
N TYR A 540 -5.21 14.07 1.04
CA TYR A 540 -6.59 14.53 0.95
C TYR A 540 -7.50 13.33 0.70
N ASP A 541 -8.54 13.19 1.50
CA ASP A 541 -9.55 12.16 1.28
C ASP A 541 -10.46 12.57 0.11
N LEU A 542 -10.30 11.91 -1.04
CA LEU A 542 -11.10 12.14 -2.24
C LEU A 542 -12.51 11.50 -2.16
N SER A 543 -12.85 10.86 -1.03
CA SER A 543 -14.21 10.47 -0.67
C SER A 543 -14.91 11.50 0.22
N ASP A 544 -14.16 12.42 0.84
CA ASP A 544 -14.70 13.45 1.73
C ASP A 544 -15.30 14.63 0.96
N GLU A 545 -16.52 15.00 1.31
CA GLU A 545 -17.28 16.00 0.54
C GLU A 545 -16.84 17.44 0.84
N ALA A 546 -16.26 17.71 2.02
CA ALA A 546 -15.66 19.01 2.30
C ALA A 546 -14.37 19.20 1.48
N CYS A 547 -13.54 18.16 1.40
CA CYS A 547 -12.36 18.08 0.55
C CYS A 547 -12.72 18.29 -0.93
N LEU A 548 -13.68 17.54 -1.46
CA LEU A 548 -14.11 17.66 -2.86
C LEU A 548 -14.67 19.05 -3.19
N ARG A 549 -15.39 19.70 -2.26
CA ARG A 549 -15.83 21.09 -2.42
C ARG A 549 -14.66 22.07 -2.43
N ALA A 550 -13.67 21.87 -1.55
CA ALA A 550 -12.47 22.69 -1.55
C ALA A 550 -11.70 22.57 -2.88
N LEU A 551 -11.53 21.34 -3.38
CA LEU A 551 -10.93 21.06 -4.68
C LEU A 551 -11.73 21.71 -5.83
N GLN A 552 -13.05 21.51 -5.88
CA GLN A 552 -13.91 22.13 -6.90
C GLN A 552 -13.83 23.66 -6.85
N ASN A 553 -13.79 24.26 -5.65
CA ASN A 553 -13.69 25.70 -5.49
C ASN A 553 -12.31 26.24 -5.89
N ALA A 554 -11.25 25.50 -5.64
CA ALA A 554 -9.89 25.85 -6.07
C ALA A 554 -9.73 25.76 -7.59
N LEU A 555 -10.46 24.83 -8.23
CA LEU A 555 -10.40 24.57 -9.68
C LEU A 555 -11.58 25.13 -10.47
N LYS A 556 -12.43 25.97 -9.86
CA LYS A 556 -13.64 26.53 -10.50
C LYS A 556 -13.31 27.55 -11.59
N ASP A 557 -12.18 28.23 -11.44
CA ASP A 557 -11.71 29.26 -12.35
C ASP A 557 -11.03 28.62 -13.57
N GLU A 558 -11.00 29.35 -14.68
CA GLU A 558 -10.35 28.87 -15.90
C GLU A 558 -8.85 28.71 -15.67
N ILE A 559 -8.33 27.51 -15.91
CA ILE A 559 -6.88 27.32 -15.88
C ILE A 559 -6.31 28.06 -17.09
N PRO A 560 -5.37 28.99 -16.88
CA PRO A 560 -4.88 29.84 -17.95
C PRO A 560 -4.13 29.02 -19.01
N PHE A 561 -4.10 29.58 -20.21
CA PHE A 561 -3.14 29.17 -21.23
C PHE A 561 -1.72 29.32 -20.67
N LEU A 562 -0.95 28.23 -20.65
CA LEU A 562 0.35 28.18 -20.02
C LEU A 562 1.45 28.66 -20.98
N GLU A 563 2.40 29.43 -20.47
CA GLU A 563 3.61 29.81 -21.19
C GLU A 563 4.81 29.37 -20.37
N ALA A 564 5.66 28.54 -20.97
CA ALA A 564 6.92 28.09 -20.36
C ALA A 564 8.08 28.35 -21.32
N GLY A 565 9.23 28.69 -20.76
CA GLY A 565 10.48 28.85 -21.49
C GLY A 565 11.66 28.65 -20.54
N PRO A 566 12.90 28.73 -21.03
CA PRO A 566 14.06 28.54 -20.19
C PRO A 566 14.08 29.56 -19.03
N LEU A 567 14.26 29.08 -17.80
CA LEU A 567 14.49 29.95 -16.64
C LEU A 567 15.98 29.95 -16.33
N THR A 568 16.67 30.96 -16.85
CA THR A 568 18.10 31.19 -16.59
C THR A 568 18.39 32.71 -16.62
N PRO A 569 19.10 33.25 -15.63
CA PRO A 569 19.56 34.64 -15.68
C PRO A 569 20.49 34.86 -16.87
N ASP A 570 20.44 36.06 -17.45
CA ASP A 570 21.25 36.48 -18.59
C ASP A 570 20.97 35.70 -19.91
N ALA A 571 19.84 34.98 -20.01
CA ALA A 571 19.43 34.30 -21.23
C ALA A 571 19.28 35.28 -22.40
N PRO A 572 19.87 35.01 -23.58
CA PRO A 572 19.55 35.76 -24.78
C PRO A 572 18.09 35.50 -25.19
N SER A 573 17.47 36.45 -25.90
CA SER A 573 16.16 36.20 -26.52
C SER A 573 16.28 35.08 -27.54
N SER A 574 15.54 33.98 -27.34
CA SER A 574 15.56 32.85 -28.26
C SER A 574 14.76 33.16 -29.53
N PRO A 575 15.31 32.90 -30.74
CA PRO A 575 14.55 32.97 -31.99
C PRO A 575 13.66 31.72 -32.22
N ARG A 576 13.68 30.73 -31.32
CA ARG A 576 12.87 29.51 -31.48
C ARG A 576 11.38 29.82 -31.38
N LEU A 577 10.62 29.24 -32.31
CA LEU A 577 9.16 29.30 -32.26
C LEU A 577 8.65 28.43 -31.10
N PRO A 578 7.65 28.90 -30.34
CA PRO A 578 7.03 28.09 -29.30
C PRO A 578 6.33 26.85 -29.89
N ARG A 579 6.45 25.71 -29.21
CA ARG A 579 5.70 24.50 -29.49
C ARG A 579 4.42 24.47 -28.66
N THR A 580 3.29 24.24 -29.30
CA THR A 580 2.00 24.09 -28.61
C THR A 580 1.85 22.66 -28.07
N LEU A 581 1.37 22.54 -26.83
CA LEU A 581 1.08 21.27 -26.17
C LEU A 581 -0.42 21.13 -25.90
N CYS A 582 -0.92 19.92 -26.08
CA CYS A 582 -2.31 19.56 -25.81
C CYS A 582 -2.39 18.47 -24.73
N ASN A 583 -3.56 18.38 -24.09
CA ASN A 583 -3.87 17.33 -23.14
C ASN A 583 -3.88 15.95 -23.82
N PRO A 584 -3.16 14.93 -23.31
CA PRO A 584 -3.13 13.60 -23.92
C PRO A 584 -4.50 12.90 -23.90
N ALA A 585 -5.42 13.31 -23.02
CA ALA A 585 -6.75 12.73 -22.91
C ALA A 585 -7.78 13.37 -23.86
N ASP A 586 -7.51 14.59 -24.34
CA ASP A 586 -8.34 15.30 -25.29
C ASP A 586 -7.49 16.30 -26.08
N ARG A 587 -7.19 15.98 -27.35
CA ARG A 587 -6.32 16.80 -28.21
C ARG A 587 -6.91 18.19 -28.50
N ASN A 588 -8.19 18.42 -28.23
CA ASN A 588 -8.83 19.72 -28.36
C ASN A 588 -8.57 20.65 -27.15
N ASP A 589 -8.15 20.09 -26.01
CA ASP A 589 -7.73 20.84 -24.83
C ASP A 589 -6.27 21.28 -24.98
N VAL A 590 -6.07 22.48 -25.52
CA VAL A 590 -4.75 23.11 -25.66
C VAL A 590 -4.28 23.62 -24.29
N LEU A 591 -3.13 23.12 -23.83
CA LEU A 591 -2.56 23.48 -22.53
C LEU A 591 -1.84 24.82 -22.57
N GLY A 592 -1.00 25.03 -23.60
CA GLY A 592 -0.10 26.17 -23.64
C GLY A 592 1.00 26.06 -24.69
N ASN A 593 1.95 26.98 -24.62
CA ASN A 593 3.14 27.04 -25.47
C ASN A 593 4.42 26.90 -24.64
N VAL A 594 5.37 26.11 -25.15
CA VAL A 594 6.72 25.97 -24.59
C VAL A 594 7.77 26.46 -25.60
N VAL A 595 8.62 27.38 -25.18
CA VAL A 595 9.84 27.75 -25.91
C VAL A 595 10.96 26.82 -25.47
N GLU A 596 11.47 26.02 -26.38
CA GLU A 596 12.56 25.08 -26.09
C GLU A 596 13.91 25.79 -26.02
N THR A 597 14.84 25.22 -25.25
CA THR A 597 16.20 25.73 -25.06
C THR A 597 17.01 25.62 -26.36
N ASP A 598 17.63 26.71 -26.78
CA ASP A 598 18.61 26.71 -27.86
C ASP A 598 20.07 26.69 -27.33
N GLY A 599 21.02 26.52 -28.25
CA GLY A 599 22.45 26.47 -27.91
C GLY A 599 22.95 27.71 -27.15
N PRO A 600 22.68 28.94 -27.61
CA PRO A 600 23.07 30.16 -26.88
C PRO A 600 22.51 30.23 -25.45
N THR A 601 21.24 29.87 -25.26
CA THR A 601 20.61 29.85 -23.93
C THR A 601 21.22 28.78 -23.03
N LEU A 602 21.50 27.59 -23.57
CA LEU A 602 22.18 26.52 -22.84
C LEU A 602 23.59 26.95 -22.37
N LEU A 603 24.36 27.62 -23.24
CA LEU A 603 25.69 28.12 -22.90
C LEU A 603 25.63 29.18 -21.80
N ALA A 604 24.68 30.12 -21.89
CA ALA A 604 24.45 31.14 -20.85
C ALA A 604 24.07 30.49 -19.51
N ALA A 605 23.20 29.49 -19.51
CA ALA A 605 22.83 28.75 -18.30
C ALA A 605 24.03 28.06 -17.65
N LEU A 606 24.91 27.44 -18.43
CA LEU A 606 26.13 26.81 -17.94
C LEU A 606 27.11 27.82 -17.33
N ASP A 607 27.28 28.99 -17.96
CA ASP A 607 28.15 30.06 -17.44
C ASP A 607 27.59 30.66 -16.15
N THR A 608 26.29 30.92 -16.10
CA THR A 608 25.62 31.44 -14.91
C THR A 608 25.63 30.43 -13.77
N ALA A 609 25.34 29.15 -14.04
CA ALA A 609 25.46 28.06 -13.06
C ALA A 609 26.90 27.94 -12.53
N GLY A 610 27.90 28.06 -13.39
CA GLY A 610 29.32 28.05 -13.01
C GLY A 610 29.70 29.17 -12.04
N ARG A 611 29.12 30.37 -12.23
CA ARG A 611 29.31 31.54 -11.34
C ARG A 611 28.56 31.41 -10.02
N GLY A 612 27.33 30.89 -10.04
CA GLY A 612 26.47 30.78 -8.85
C GLY A 612 26.83 29.62 -7.91
N GLN A 613 27.34 28.51 -8.45
CA GLN A 613 27.59 27.28 -7.69
C GLN A 613 28.50 27.46 -6.45
N PRO A 614 29.63 28.19 -6.51
CA PRO A 614 30.47 28.42 -5.33
C PRO A 614 29.74 29.14 -4.19
N GLY A 615 28.86 30.10 -4.53
CA GLY A 615 28.05 30.82 -3.56
C GLY A 615 27.01 29.91 -2.88
N TRP A 616 26.42 28.99 -3.63
CA TRP A 616 25.50 27.97 -3.08
C TRP A 616 26.21 26.96 -2.18
N ALA A 617 27.38 26.48 -2.59
CA ALA A 617 28.20 25.57 -1.81
C ALA A 617 28.63 26.17 -0.46
N ALA A 618 28.86 27.49 -0.41
CA ALA A 618 29.25 28.22 0.78
C ALA A 618 28.11 28.45 1.79
N ARG A 619 26.84 28.26 1.39
CA ARG A 619 25.70 28.34 2.31
C ARG A 619 25.83 27.31 3.42
N SER A 620 25.36 27.66 4.61
CA SER A 620 25.38 26.71 5.72
C SER A 620 24.43 25.54 5.46
N ARG A 621 24.69 24.42 6.13
CA ARG A 621 23.81 23.25 6.11
C ARG A 621 22.39 23.62 6.54
N GLU A 622 22.28 24.38 7.63
CA GLU A 622 21.02 24.84 8.21
C GLU A 622 20.26 25.78 7.28
N GLU A 623 20.97 26.64 6.54
CA GLU A 623 20.35 27.49 5.51
C GLU A 623 19.74 26.65 4.38
N ARG A 624 20.49 25.66 3.86
CA ARG A 624 19.96 24.78 2.80
C ARG A 624 18.77 23.96 3.28
N VAL A 625 18.82 23.40 4.49
CA VAL A 625 17.70 22.69 5.13
C VAL A 625 16.46 23.58 5.21
N ARG A 626 16.61 24.82 5.68
CA ARG A 626 15.49 25.76 5.80
C ARG A 626 14.86 26.08 4.44
N ILE A 627 15.67 26.27 3.40
CA ILE A 627 15.18 26.53 2.04
C ILE A 627 14.44 25.32 1.48
N LEU A 628 14.95 24.10 1.69
CA LEU A 628 14.26 22.87 1.28
C LEU A 628 12.93 22.70 2.02
N GLN A 629 12.90 22.90 3.34
CA GLN A 629 11.65 22.85 4.11
C GLN A 629 10.62 23.89 3.60
N ALA A 630 11.06 25.12 3.33
CA ALA A 630 10.21 26.15 2.75
C ALA A 630 9.70 25.75 1.35
N ALA A 631 10.51 25.08 0.53
CA ALA A 631 10.09 24.56 -0.77
C ALA A 631 9.02 23.47 -0.63
N ALA A 632 9.18 22.54 0.31
CA ALA A 632 8.20 21.50 0.59
C ALA A 632 6.84 22.11 1.01
N ASP A 633 6.87 23.09 1.92
CA ASP A 633 5.65 23.74 2.41
C ASP A 633 4.94 24.54 1.32
N ARG A 634 5.69 25.15 0.38
CA ARG A 634 5.11 25.84 -0.78
C ARG A 634 4.42 24.88 -1.75
N LEU A 635 5.03 23.73 -2.05
CA LEU A 635 4.39 22.73 -2.91
C LEU A 635 3.16 22.13 -2.24
N GLU A 636 3.21 21.84 -0.94
CA GLU A 636 2.07 21.32 -0.18
C GLU A 636 0.90 22.34 -0.13
N ALA A 637 1.20 23.64 -0.04
CA ALA A 637 0.19 24.70 -0.07
C ALA A 637 -0.48 24.89 -1.44
N ASP A 638 0.20 24.53 -2.54
CA ASP A 638 -0.29 24.68 -3.92
C ASP A 638 -0.75 23.35 -4.56
N ILE A 639 -1.04 22.35 -3.71
CA ILE A 639 -1.31 20.97 -4.13
C ILE A 639 -2.44 20.84 -5.15
N PHE A 640 -3.53 21.61 -5.03
CA PHE A 640 -4.65 21.52 -5.97
C PHE A 640 -4.27 22.00 -7.38
N THR A 641 -3.46 23.05 -7.49
CA THR A 641 -2.95 23.54 -8.78
C THR A 641 -1.99 22.52 -9.40
N LEU A 642 -1.08 21.97 -8.60
CA LEU A 642 -0.14 20.93 -9.04
C LEU A 642 -0.88 19.68 -9.52
N MET A 643 -1.92 19.24 -8.78
CA MET A 643 -2.79 18.13 -9.19
C MET A 643 -3.49 18.43 -10.51
N ALA A 644 -4.05 19.63 -10.69
CA ALA A 644 -4.73 20.00 -11.93
C ALA A 644 -3.79 20.00 -13.14
N LEU A 645 -2.55 20.46 -12.97
CA LEU A 645 -1.51 20.38 -14.01
C LEU A 645 -1.18 18.92 -14.34
N LEU A 646 -0.95 18.07 -13.33
CA LEU A 646 -0.66 16.65 -13.55
C LEU A 646 -1.81 15.91 -14.25
N VAL A 647 -3.05 16.24 -13.91
CA VAL A 647 -4.25 15.67 -14.54
C VAL A 647 -4.33 16.05 -16.02
N ARG A 648 -4.13 17.34 -16.34
CA ARG A 648 -4.27 17.84 -17.72
C ARG A 648 -3.05 17.61 -18.60
N GLU A 649 -1.85 17.72 -18.06
CA GLU A 649 -0.59 17.62 -18.81
C GLU A 649 -0.12 16.18 -18.95
N ALA A 650 -0.14 15.41 -17.85
CA ALA A 650 0.38 14.04 -17.83
C ALA A 650 -0.72 12.97 -17.90
N GLY A 651 -2.00 13.36 -17.97
CA GLY A 651 -3.12 12.43 -18.05
C GLY A 651 -3.35 11.59 -16.78
N LYS A 652 -2.85 12.05 -15.62
CA LYS A 652 -3.00 11.32 -14.34
C LYS A 652 -4.40 11.42 -13.79
N THR A 653 -4.91 10.36 -13.18
CA THR A 653 -6.12 10.43 -12.34
C THR A 653 -5.86 11.29 -11.09
N PHE A 654 -6.90 11.80 -10.44
CA PHE A 654 -6.74 12.60 -9.21
C PHE A 654 -5.98 11.88 -8.09
N PRO A 655 -6.25 10.59 -7.77
CA PRO A 655 -5.44 9.85 -6.79
C PRO A 655 -3.96 9.77 -7.19
N ALA A 656 -3.65 9.48 -8.45
CA ALA A 656 -2.27 9.39 -8.92
C ALA A 656 -1.56 10.76 -8.97
N ALA A 657 -2.29 11.84 -9.26
CA ALA A 657 -1.77 13.19 -9.21
C ALA A 657 -1.45 13.61 -7.76
N LEU A 658 -2.35 13.29 -6.81
CA LEU A 658 -2.13 13.52 -5.39
C LEU A 658 -0.90 12.76 -4.87
N ASP A 659 -0.76 11.47 -5.23
CA ASP A 659 0.42 10.68 -4.87
C ASP A 659 1.71 11.30 -5.41
N ASP A 660 1.73 11.77 -6.67
CA ASP A 660 2.93 12.38 -7.26
C ASP A 660 3.32 13.69 -6.55
N VAL A 661 2.36 14.50 -6.09
CA VAL A 661 2.65 15.69 -5.27
C VAL A 661 3.18 15.30 -3.89
N ARG A 662 2.53 14.35 -3.22
CA ARG A 662 2.96 13.90 -1.89
C ARG A 662 4.38 13.35 -1.92
N ARG A 663 4.70 12.49 -2.89
CA ARG A 663 6.05 11.95 -3.06
C ARG A 663 7.08 13.04 -3.32
N ALA A 664 6.76 14.08 -4.07
CA ALA A 664 7.66 15.22 -4.28
C ALA A 664 7.94 15.98 -2.98
N VAL A 665 6.92 16.26 -2.17
CA VAL A 665 7.05 16.87 -0.84
C VAL A 665 7.89 15.97 0.08
N ASP A 666 7.62 14.66 0.09
CA ASP A 666 8.38 13.69 0.87
C ASP A 666 9.85 13.63 0.47
N PHE A 667 10.19 13.69 -0.84
CA PHE A 667 11.58 13.75 -1.28
C PHE A 667 12.31 14.98 -0.76
N ILE A 668 11.68 16.16 -0.83
CA ILE A 668 12.29 17.39 -0.32
C ILE A 668 12.53 17.30 1.19
N ARG A 669 11.52 16.84 1.94
CA ARG A 669 11.61 16.70 3.40
C ARG A 669 12.64 15.64 3.80
N TYR A 670 12.73 14.54 3.07
CA TYR A 670 13.72 13.49 3.29
C TYR A 670 15.15 13.93 2.93
N ASP A 671 15.33 14.71 1.87
CA ASP A 671 16.65 15.27 1.52
C ASP A 671 17.12 16.28 2.59
N ALA A 672 16.20 17.05 3.16
CA ALA A 672 16.49 17.96 4.29
C ALA A 672 16.88 17.20 5.56
N GLU A 673 16.14 16.16 5.94
CA GLU A 673 16.46 15.24 7.04
C GLU A 673 17.81 14.55 6.84
N SER A 674 18.02 13.93 5.67
CA SER A 674 19.27 13.26 5.31
C SER A 674 20.46 14.22 5.34
N LEU A 675 20.26 15.47 4.91
CA LEU A 675 21.27 16.49 4.99
C LEU A 675 21.63 16.78 6.44
N GLN A 676 20.70 16.71 7.42
CA GLN A 676 20.90 16.94 8.87
C GLN A 676 21.51 15.76 9.64
N ASP A 677 21.32 14.53 9.15
CA ASP A 677 21.80 13.34 9.88
C ASP A 677 23.17 12.86 9.41
N GLN A 678 23.54 13.16 8.16
CA GLN A 678 24.75 12.60 7.57
C GLN A 678 25.95 13.55 7.64
N ASP A 679 27.12 12.99 7.94
CA ASP A 679 28.40 13.70 7.81
C ASP A 679 28.81 13.86 6.34
N LEU A 680 28.41 14.98 5.78
CA LEU A 680 28.64 15.39 4.39
C LEU A 680 29.60 16.57 4.30
N SER A 681 30.60 16.65 5.20
CA SER A 681 31.59 17.73 5.25
C SER A 681 32.50 17.86 4.00
N GLY A 682 32.25 17.08 2.95
CA GLY A 682 33.02 17.11 1.72
C GLY A 682 32.55 18.17 0.72
N MET A 683 33.36 18.34 -0.32
CA MET A 683 33.05 19.30 -1.38
C MET A 683 31.90 18.78 -2.26
N PRO A 684 30.98 19.66 -2.72
CA PRO A 684 30.02 19.31 -3.77
C PRO A 684 30.73 18.88 -5.05
N LEU A 685 30.00 18.23 -5.96
CA LEU A 685 30.53 17.84 -7.27
C LEU A 685 30.69 19.05 -8.19
N GLY A 686 29.72 19.96 -8.19
CA GLY A 686 29.72 21.16 -9.02
C GLY A 686 28.40 21.35 -9.77
N LEU A 687 28.41 21.24 -11.11
CA LEU A 687 27.24 21.38 -11.97
C LEU A 687 26.65 19.99 -12.25
N VAL A 688 25.37 19.81 -11.94
CA VAL A 688 24.66 18.54 -12.12
C VAL A 688 23.57 18.70 -13.16
N ALA A 689 23.62 17.85 -14.20
CA ALA A 689 22.55 17.74 -15.18
C ALA A 689 21.47 16.77 -14.64
N CYS A 690 20.24 17.25 -14.46
CA CYS A 690 19.10 16.45 -14.03
C CYS A 690 18.14 16.26 -15.20
N ILE A 691 17.99 15.03 -15.68
CA ILE A 691 17.14 14.66 -16.82
C ILE A 691 16.04 13.71 -16.31
N SER A 692 14.80 14.19 -16.33
CA SER A 692 13.65 13.51 -15.73
C SER A 692 12.64 12.97 -16.76
N PRO A 693 11.84 11.95 -16.41
CA PRO A 693 10.88 11.33 -17.32
C PRO A 693 9.51 12.00 -17.24
N TRP A 694 8.65 11.71 -18.20
CA TRP A 694 7.25 12.18 -18.23
C TRP A 694 6.30 11.38 -17.33
N CYS A 695 6.66 10.15 -16.93
CA CYS A 695 5.77 9.26 -16.16
C CYS A 695 5.60 9.64 -14.68
N SER A 696 6.56 10.35 -14.13
CA SER A 696 6.51 10.95 -12.80
C SER A 696 7.11 12.36 -12.92
N PRO A 697 6.41 13.25 -13.63
CA PRO A 697 6.99 14.50 -14.09
C PRO A 697 7.20 15.49 -12.93
N LEU A 698 6.53 15.26 -11.81
CA LEU A 698 6.74 15.99 -10.57
C LEU A 698 7.73 15.29 -9.63
N ALA A 699 7.40 14.11 -9.08
CA ALA A 699 8.20 13.53 -8.01
C ALA A 699 9.62 13.13 -8.47
N ALA A 700 9.78 12.51 -9.64
CA ALA A 700 11.10 12.14 -10.13
C ALA A 700 11.95 13.35 -10.52
N PHE A 701 11.32 14.42 -11.03
CA PHE A 701 11.99 15.69 -11.32
C PHE A 701 12.49 16.33 -10.02
N VAL A 702 11.59 16.53 -9.05
CA VAL A 702 11.89 17.12 -7.75
C VAL A 702 13.01 16.34 -7.06
N GLN A 703 12.89 15.02 -6.99
CA GLN A 703 13.89 14.17 -6.34
C GLN A 703 15.30 14.36 -6.91
N GLN A 704 15.47 14.48 -8.23
CA GLN A 704 16.79 14.70 -8.84
C GLN A 704 17.32 16.09 -8.49
N VAL A 705 16.47 17.10 -8.62
CA VAL A 705 16.83 18.50 -8.41
C VAL A 705 17.21 18.74 -6.94
N THR A 706 16.39 18.26 -6.00
CA THR A 706 16.53 18.60 -4.57
C THR A 706 17.69 17.89 -3.92
N VAL A 707 17.95 16.63 -4.27
CA VAL A 707 19.11 15.90 -3.70
C VAL A 707 20.43 16.51 -4.18
N ALA A 708 20.49 17.00 -5.42
CA ALA A 708 21.66 17.69 -5.95
C ALA A 708 21.85 19.06 -5.28
N LEU A 709 20.77 19.84 -5.12
CA LEU A 709 20.78 21.12 -4.41
C LEU A 709 21.16 20.95 -2.93
N ALA A 710 20.63 19.94 -2.24
CA ALA A 710 20.93 19.63 -0.84
C ALA A 710 22.43 19.38 -0.62
N ALA A 711 23.06 18.67 -1.56
CA ALA A 711 24.50 18.42 -1.58
C ALA A 711 25.36 19.65 -1.95
N GLY A 712 24.77 20.81 -2.26
CA GLY A 712 25.49 22.05 -2.57
C GLY A 712 25.89 22.20 -4.05
N ASN A 713 25.25 21.46 -4.95
CA ASN A 713 25.49 21.55 -6.40
C ASN A 713 24.57 22.58 -7.05
N ALA A 714 25.01 23.16 -8.18
CA ALA A 714 24.11 23.87 -9.09
C ALA A 714 23.46 22.88 -10.07
N VAL A 715 22.21 23.14 -10.45
CA VAL A 715 21.38 22.19 -11.18
C VAL A 715 20.93 22.79 -12.51
N LEU A 716 21.14 22.01 -13.57
CA LEU A 716 20.60 22.24 -14.91
C LEU A 716 19.53 21.18 -15.16
N ALA A 717 18.26 21.56 -15.02
CA ALA A 717 17.13 20.66 -15.02
C ALA A 717 16.46 20.62 -16.39
N LYS A 718 16.53 19.47 -17.07
CA LYS A 718 15.86 19.18 -18.34
C LYS A 718 14.69 18.23 -18.09
N PRO A 719 13.43 18.71 -18.09
CA PRO A 719 12.26 17.84 -17.99
C PRO A 719 12.01 17.09 -19.30
N ALA A 720 11.14 16.08 -19.28
CA ALA A 720 10.64 15.44 -20.49
C ALA A 720 9.83 16.44 -21.35
N GLU A 721 9.93 16.35 -22.67
CA GLU A 721 9.26 17.28 -23.60
C GLU A 721 7.73 17.21 -23.56
N GLU A 722 7.16 16.12 -23.04
CA GLU A 722 5.72 15.92 -22.89
C GLU A 722 5.15 16.65 -21.67
N THR A 723 5.98 16.97 -20.67
CA THR A 723 5.53 17.50 -19.36
C THR A 723 6.32 18.73 -18.85
N PRO A 724 6.55 19.77 -19.66
CA PRO A 724 7.34 20.93 -19.25
C PRO A 724 6.65 21.88 -18.27
N PHE A 725 5.31 21.99 -18.27
CA PHE A 725 4.59 22.99 -17.48
C PHE A 725 4.61 22.69 -15.98
N ILE A 726 4.37 21.44 -15.58
CA ILE A 726 4.50 21.04 -14.17
C ILE A 726 5.92 21.28 -13.66
N ALA A 727 6.93 20.93 -14.46
CA ALA A 727 8.33 21.15 -14.09
C ALA A 727 8.68 22.65 -14.02
N PHE A 728 8.17 23.47 -14.94
CA PHE A 728 8.33 24.92 -14.92
C PHE A 728 7.73 25.53 -13.63
N HIS A 729 6.49 25.16 -13.31
CA HIS A 729 5.76 25.64 -12.13
C HIS A 729 6.47 25.26 -10.83
N VAL A 730 7.01 24.05 -10.76
CA VAL A 730 7.81 23.59 -9.61
C VAL A 730 9.10 24.38 -9.48
N VAL A 731 9.82 24.64 -10.57
CA VAL A 731 11.04 25.47 -10.51
C VAL A 731 10.71 26.87 -10.00
N GLN A 732 9.59 27.46 -10.41
CA GLN A 732 9.15 28.75 -9.85
C GLN A 732 8.95 28.68 -8.34
N HIS A 733 8.36 27.60 -7.82
CA HIS A 733 8.22 27.39 -6.38
C HIS A 733 9.57 27.19 -5.66
N LEU A 734 10.50 26.45 -6.25
CA LEU A 734 11.85 26.26 -5.70
C LEU A 734 12.63 27.60 -5.65
N LEU A 735 12.55 28.41 -6.69
CA LEU A 735 13.15 29.75 -6.73
C LEU A 735 12.52 30.67 -5.68
N ALA A 736 11.19 30.68 -5.58
CA ALA A 736 10.46 31.46 -4.59
C ALA A 736 10.69 31.00 -3.13
N ALA A 737 11.10 29.75 -2.92
CA ALA A 737 11.50 29.23 -1.61
C ALA A 737 12.89 29.73 -1.16
N GLY A 738 13.68 30.32 -2.07
CA GLY A 738 15.00 30.88 -1.79
C GLY A 738 16.16 30.16 -2.48
N ILE A 739 15.89 29.21 -3.39
CA ILE A 739 16.95 28.69 -4.27
C ILE A 739 17.38 29.81 -5.22
N PRO A 740 18.67 30.17 -5.30
CA PRO A 740 19.11 31.26 -6.18
C PRO A 740 18.88 30.95 -7.66
N ALA A 741 18.46 31.95 -8.43
CA ALA A 741 18.19 31.81 -9.86
C ALA A 741 19.45 31.53 -10.70
N ASP A 742 20.62 31.87 -10.19
CA ASP A 742 21.91 31.51 -10.79
C ASP A 742 22.36 30.07 -10.45
N VAL A 743 21.63 29.35 -9.60
CA VAL A 743 21.95 27.99 -9.15
C VAL A 743 21.02 26.93 -9.75
N LEU A 744 19.73 27.24 -9.92
CA LEU A 744 18.74 26.33 -10.49
C LEU A 744 18.25 26.86 -11.84
N HIS A 745 18.50 26.10 -12.89
CA HIS A 745 18.14 26.45 -14.27
C HIS A 745 17.12 25.47 -14.83
N PHE A 746 16.05 25.98 -15.42
CA PHE A 746 15.05 25.18 -16.14
C PHE A 746 15.31 25.24 -17.63
N LEU A 747 15.55 24.08 -18.26
CA LEU A 747 15.97 23.97 -19.65
C LEU A 747 15.02 23.02 -20.41
N PRO A 748 13.82 23.49 -20.81
CA PRO A 748 12.86 22.66 -21.55
C PRO A 748 13.40 22.35 -22.94
N GLY A 749 13.02 21.21 -23.50
CA GLY A 749 13.40 20.82 -24.87
C GLY A 749 13.30 19.33 -25.09
N ASN A 750 13.64 18.87 -26.28
CA ASN A 750 13.69 17.45 -26.61
C ASN A 750 15.01 16.78 -26.17
N GLY A 751 15.19 15.50 -26.52
CA GLY A 751 16.40 14.74 -26.22
C GLY A 751 17.72 15.43 -26.63
N SER A 752 17.74 16.21 -27.71
CA SER A 752 18.96 16.89 -28.20
C SER A 752 19.51 17.94 -27.22
N VAL A 753 18.64 18.58 -26.42
CA VAL A 753 19.06 19.51 -25.36
C VAL A 753 19.76 18.74 -24.25
N GLY A 754 19.22 17.57 -23.87
CA GLY A 754 19.84 16.67 -22.89
C GLY A 754 21.21 16.15 -23.36
N GLU A 755 21.32 15.75 -24.64
CA GLU A 755 22.59 15.30 -25.22
C GLU A 755 23.66 16.40 -25.23
N GLN A 756 23.29 17.63 -25.61
CA GLN A 756 24.19 18.79 -25.58
C GLN A 756 24.63 19.13 -24.16
N LEU A 757 23.69 19.12 -23.20
CA LEU A 757 23.96 19.35 -21.79
C LEU A 757 24.98 18.31 -21.27
N VAL A 758 24.75 17.02 -21.54
CA VAL A 758 25.65 15.93 -21.11
C VAL A 758 26.96 15.91 -21.91
N ALA A 759 27.05 16.56 -23.07
CA ALA A 759 28.30 16.69 -23.83
C ALA A 759 29.21 17.80 -23.27
N ASP A 760 28.64 18.83 -22.62
CA ASP A 760 29.41 20.02 -22.23
C ASP A 760 30.43 19.71 -21.11
N PRO A 761 31.72 20.09 -21.27
CA PRO A 761 32.80 19.74 -20.34
C PRO A 761 32.64 20.32 -18.92
N ARG A 762 31.77 21.32 -18.72
CA ARG A 762 31.53 21.94 -17.41
C ARG A 762 30.64 21.11 -16.48
N ILE A 763 29.88 20.15 -17.02
CA ILE A 763 29.05 19.24 -16.22
C ILE A 763 29.92 18.27 -15.41
N ASP A 764 29.63 18.15 -14.12
CA ASP A 764 30.38 17.35 -13.15
C ASP A 764 29.68 16.04 -12.77
N ALA A 765 28.36 15.95 -12.98
CA ALA A 765 27.58 14.72 -12.80
C ALA A 765 26.27 14.75 -13.57
N VAL A 766 25.72 13.56 -13.83
CA VAL A 766 24.44 13.37 -14.51
C VAL A 766 23.52 12.51 -13.66
N MET A 767 22.31 12.99 -13.44
CA MET A 767 21.18 12.20 -12.95
C MET A 767 20.20 12.01 -14.10
N PHE A 768 19.91 10.76 -14.42
CA PHE A 768 19.00 10.39 -15.50
C PHE A 768 17.94 9.43 -14.99
N THR A 769 16.70 9.63 -15.41
CA THR A 769 15.63 8.64 -15.26
C THR A 769 14.83 8.56 -16.55
N GLY A 770 14.78 7.38 -17.15
CA GLY A 770 14.18 7.16 -18.48
C GLY A 770 14.46 5.74 -18.98
N SER A 771 14.55 5.56 -20.30
CA SER A 771 14.69 4.22 -20.90
C SER A 771 16.12 3.66 -20.77
N THR A 772 16.23 2.32 -20.71
CA THR A 772 17.52 1.61 -20.67
C THR A 772 18.44 1.95 -21.85
N PRO A 773 17.94 2.03 -23.11
CA PRO A 773 18.80 2.41 -24.25
C PRO A 773 19.43 3.79 -24.10
N VAL A 774 18.66 4.79 -23.63
CA VAL A 774 19.18 6.16 -23.41
C VAL A 774 20.17 6.17 -22.25
N ALA A 775 19.87 5.51 -21.14
CA ALA A 775 20.81 5.37 -20.02
C ALA A 775 22.14 4.74 -20.46
N LYS A 776 22.09 3.76 -21.35
CA LYS A 776 23.28 3.11 -21.91
C LYS A 776 24.07 4.03 -22.84
N ALA A 777 23.38 4.79 -23.69
CA ALA A 777 23.99 5.82 -24.53
C ALA A 777 24.70 6.90 -23.68
N LEU A 778 24.05 7.38 -22.63
CA LEU A 778 24.65 8.31 -21.67
C LEU A 778 25.87 7.69 -20.99
N SER A 779 25.80 6.42 -20.56
CA SER A 779 26.96 5.72 -19.98
C SER A 779 28.18 5.69 -20.92
N ARG A 780 27.97 5.58 -22.24
CA ARG A 780 29.04 5.66 -23.25
C ARG A 780 29.56 7.08 -23.38
N GLN A 781 28.68 8.07 -23.44
CA GLN A 781 29.02 9.48 -23.57
C GLN A 781 29.87 10.00 -22.39
N VAL A 782 29.57 9.55 -21.18
CA VAL A 782 30.26 9.99 -19.95
C VAL A 782 31.53 9.19 -19.62
N PHE A 783 31.84 8.15 -20.41
CA PHE A 783 32.84 7.14 -20.09
C PHE A 783 34.23 7.70 -19.74
N ASP A 784 34.75 8.60 -20.58
CA ASP A 784 36.09 9.18 -20.42
C ASP A 784 36.08 10.55 -19.76
N ARG A 785 34.92 10.96 -19.22
CA ARG A 785 34.75 12.28 -18.62
C ARG A 785 35.20 12.32 -17.16
N ARG A 786 35.83 13.43 -16.78
CA ARG A 786 36.17 13.78 -15.40
C ARG A 786 35.46 15.06 -14.99
N SER A 787 35.03 15.10 -13.73
CA SER A 787 34.54 16.32 -13.10
C SER A 787 35.71 17.28 -12.80
N ARG A 788 35.38 18.53 -12.48
CA ARG A 788 36.33 19.55 -12.00
C ARG A 788 37.01 19.16 -10.69
N THR A 789 36.37 18.29 -9.91
CA THR A 789 36.97 17.68 -8.69
C THR A 789 37.96 16.56 -9.00
N GLY A 790 38.21 16.25 -10.27
CA GLY A 790 39.14 15.22 -10.73
C GLY A 790 38.59 13.79 -10.70
N LEU A 791 37.37 13.62 -10.18
CA LEU A 791 36.67 12.34 -10.12
C LEU A 791 36.20 11.92 -11.52
N ARG A 792 36.06 10.62 -11.74
CA ARG A 792 35.28 10.13 -12.89
C ARG A 792 33.85 10.65 -12.75
N MET A 793 33.30 11.21 -13.83
CA MET A 793 31.98 11.85 -13.80
C MET A 793 30.89 10.87 -13.31
N PRO A 794 30.22 11.14 -12.17
CA PRO A 794 29.13 10.29 -11.70
C PRO A 794 27.95 10.31 -12.65
N LEU A 795 27.45 9.13 -13.00
CA LEU A 795 26.16 8.91 -13.64
C LEU A 795 25.27 8.13 -12.67
N ILE A 796 24.16 8.71 -12.26
CA ILE A 796 23.04 7.98 -11.65
C ILE A 796 22.02 7.76 -12.74
N ALA A 797 21.90 6.53 -13.22
CA ALA A 797 20.91 6.15 -14.22
C ALA A 797 19.88 5.21 -13.61
N ARG A 798 18.62 5.64 -13.61
CA ARG A 798 17.47 4.81 -13.24
C ARG A 798 16.68 4.50 -14.50
N ALA A 799 16.51 3.23 -14.78
CA ALA A 799 15.82 2.75 -15.97
C ALA A 799 14.58 1.92 -15.60
N GLY A 800 13.87 1.45 -16.61
CA GLY A 800 12.65 0.67 -16.44
C GLY A 800 12.87 -0.75 -15.92
N GLY A 801 11.80 -1.54 -15.95
CA GLY A 801 11.77 -2.85 -15.30
C GLY A 801 10.81 -3.82 -15.98
N GLN A 802 11.24 -5.08 -16.10
CA GLN A 802 10.34 -6.17 -16.42
C GLN A 802 9.80 -6.81 -15.14
N ASN A 803 8.97 -6.04 -14.43
CA ASN A 803 8.53 -6.37 -13.08
C ASN A 803 7.52 -7.53 -13.07
N ALA A 804 7.64 -8.40 -12.08
CA ALA A 804 6.80 -9.59 -11.97
C ALA A 804 6.08 -9.68 -10.62
N MET A 805 4.88 -10.26 -10.64
CA MET A 805 4.12 -10.64 -9.45
C MET A 805 3.91 -12.14 -9.47
N LEU A 806 4.29 -12.84 -8.41
CA LEU A 806 3.97 -14.25 -8.22
C LEU A 806 2.77 -14.41 -7.31
N VAL A 807 1.77 -15.14 -7.80
CA VAL A 807 0.54 -15.45 -7.10
C VAL A 807 0.41 -16.96 -6.96
N ASP A 808 0.35 -17.45 -5.73
CA ASP A 808 0.07 -18.86 -5.43
C ASP A 808 -1.40 -19.07 -5.05
N SER A 809 -1.82 -20.33 -4.96
CA SER A 809 -3.22 -20.69 -4.71
C SER A 809 -3.71 -20.42 -3.27
N SER A 810 -2.85 -19.88 -2.39
CA SER A 810 -3.22 -19.60 -0.99
C SER A 810 -3.87 -18.24 -0.78
N VAL A 811 -3.74 -17.30 -1.71
CA VAL A 811 -4.29 -15.93 -1.56
C VAL A 811 -5.72 -15.81 -2.06
N GLN A 812 -6.45 -14.83 -1.52
CA GLN A 812 -7.83 -14.56 -1.90
C GLN A 812 -7.91 -13.93 -3.30
N PRO A 813 -8.71 -14.47 -4.24
CA PRO A 813 -8.81 -13.97 -5.61
C PRO A 813 -9.23 -12.50 -5.65
N GLU A 814 -10.19 -12.08 -4.83
CA GLU A 814 -10.67 -10.70 -4.81
C GLU A 814 -9.57 -9.72 -4.37
N GLN A 815 -8.80 -10.06 -3.34
CA GLN A 815 -7.69 -9.24 -2.86
C GLN A 815 -6.58 -9.13 -3.92
N VAL A 816 -6.19 -10.26 -4.52
CA VAL A 816 -5.09 -10.26 -5.49
C VAL A 816 -5.47 -9.57 -6.80
N VAL A 817 -6.74 -9.65 -7.23
CA VAL A 817 -7.19 -8.94 -8.43
C VAL A 817 -7.10 -7.42 -8.24
N GLN A 818 -7.46 -6.88 -7.07
CA GLN A 818 -7.29 -5.45 -6.78
C GLN A 818 -5.81 -5.04 -6.83
N ASP A 819 -4.92 -5.86 -6.26
CA ASP A 819 -3.47 -5.61 -6.29
C ASP A 819 -2.90 -5.68 -7.72
N ILE A 820 -3.40 -6.60 -8.55
CA ILE A 820 -3.04 -6.72 -9.97
C ILE A 820 -3.51 -5.49 -10.74
N LEU A 821 -4.77 -5.06 -10.57
CA LEU A 821 -5.32 -3.89 -11.25
C LEU A 821 -4.50 -2.63 -10.94
N THR A 822 -4.24 -2.39 -9.65
CA THR A 822 -3.43 -1.26 -9.19
C THR A 822 -2.02 -1.32 -9.74
N SER A 823 -1.40 -2.51 -9.73
CA SER A 823 -0.01 -2.66 -10.15
C SER A 823 0.17 -2.59 -11.67
N ALA A 824 -0.79 -3.07 -12.46
CA ALA A 824 -0.64 -3.21 -13.92
C ALA A 824 -1.22 -2.03 -14.70
N PHE A 825 -2.32 -1.42 -14.23
CA PHE A 825 -3.12 -0.50 -15.03
C PHE A 825 -3.27 0.91 -14.44
N ASP A 826 -2.87 1.14 -13.19
CA ASP A 826 -2.79 2.51 -12.67
C ASP A 826 -1.85 3.36 -13.55
N CYS A 827 -2.21 4.62 -13.77
CA CYS A 827 -1.61 5.51 -14.77
C CYS A 827 -1.45 4.87 -16.17
N ALA A 828 -2.39 4.01 -16.59
CA ALA A 828 -2.33 3.23 -17.82
C ALA A 828 -1.05 2.37 -17.94
N GLY A 829 -0.54 1.86 -16.81
CA GLY A 829 0.68 1.04 -16.77
C GLY A 829 1.95 1.83 -17.10
N GLN A 830 1.93 3.17 -16.98
CA GLN A 830 3.06 4.04 -17.30
C GLN A 830 3.96 4.30 -16.09
N HIS A 831 4.03 3.40 -15.10
CA HIS A 831 5.05 3.44 -14.07
C HIS A 831 6.21 2.48 -14.39
N CYS A 832 7.43 2.88 -14.05
CA CYS A 832 8.60 1.98 -14.09
C CYS A 832 8.42 0.76 -13.17
N SER A 833 7.62 0.86 -12.11
CA SER A 833 7.26 -0.23 -11.20
C SER A 833 6.02 -1.02 -11.60
N SER A 834 5.38 -0.72 -12.75
CA SER A 834 4.14 -1.39 -13.14
C SER A 834 4.38 -2.89 -13.35
N LEU A 835 3.39 -3.69 -12.98
CA LEU A 835 3.39 -5.13 -13.19
C LEU A 835 3.35 -5.45 -14.69
N ARG A 836 4.40 -6.11 -15.19
CA ARG A 836 4.51 -6.53 -16.60
C ARG A 836 4.23 -8.01 -16.78
N ILE A 837 4.58 -8.83 -15.78
CA ILE A 837 4.47 -10.30 -15.82
C ILE A 837 3.75 -10.82 -14.57
N LEU A 838 2.55 -11.33 -14.74
CA LEU A 838 1.85 -12.12 -13.72
C LEU A 838 2.28 -13.58 -13.83
N LEU A 839 3.01 -14.08 -12.82
CA LEU A 839 3.29 -15.49 -12.63
C LEU A 839 2.17 -16.09 -11.77
N LEU A 840 1.29 -16.89 -12.39
CA LEU A 840 0.06 -17.36 -11.75
C LEU A 840 0.09 -18.88 -11.57
N GLN A 841 -0.06 -19.38 -10.35
CA GLN A 841 -0.10 -20.83 -10.13
C GLN A 841 -1.31 -21.44 -10.85
N GLU A 842 -1.08 -22.52 -11.60
CA GLU A 842 -2.07 -23.18 -12.47
C GLU A 842 -3.39 -23.47 -11.74
N ASP A 843 -3.32 -23.92 -10.49
CA ASP A 843 -4.48 -24.36 -9.70
C ASP A 843 -5.51 -23.25 -9.37
N CYS A 844 -5.11 -21.97 -9.45
CA CYS A 844 -5.99 -20.82 -9.18
C CYS A 844 -6.15 -19.89 -10.40
N ALA A 845 -5.51 -20.24 -11.52
CA ALA A 845 -5.32 -19.29 -12.61
C ALA A 845 -6.63 -18.94 -13.33
N ASP A 846 -7.52 -19.92 -13.56
CA ASP A 846 -8.78 -19.66 -14.28
C ASP A 846 -9.74 -18.76 -13.47
N GLU A 847 -9.83 -18.98 -12.16
CA GLU A 847 -10.64 -18.17 -11.26
C GLU A 847 -10.14 -16.72 -11.22
N VAL A 848 -8.84 -16.53 -11.00
CA VAL A 848 -8.22 -15.19 -10.94
C VAL A 848 -8.34 -14.48 -12.29
N LEU A 849 -8.12 -15.17 -13.42
CA LEU A 849 -8.22 -14.56 -14.75
C LEU A 849 -9.65 -14.20 -15.13
N SER A 850 -10.63 -15.02 -14.75
CA SER A 850 -12.05 -14.71 -14.95
C SER A 850 -12.43 -13.43 -14.20
N LEU A 851 -12.10 -13.38 -12.91
CA LEU A 851 -12.36 -12.23 -12.05
C LEU A 851 -11.63 -10.97 -12.52
N LEU A 852 -10.37 -11.10 -12.96
CA LEU A 852 -9.58 -10.00 -13.49
C LEU A 852 -10.19 -9.42 -14.77
N ARG A 853 -10.63 -10.27 -15.72
CA ARG A 853 -11.29 -9.81 -16.95
C ARG A 853 -12.58 -9.05 -16.63
N GLY A 854 -13.41 -9.60 -15.73
CA GLY A 854 -14.62 -8.93 -15.27
C GLY A 854 -14.30 -7.58 -14.61
N ALA A 855 -13.30 -7.51 -13.74
CA ALA A 855 -12.90 -6.28 -13.08
C ALA A 855 -12.32 -5.22 -14.05
N ILE A 856 -11.60 -5.65 -15.09
CA ILE A 856 -11.10 -4.77 -16.16
C ILE A 856 -12.27 -4.14 -16.94
N GLN A 857 -13.33 -4.90 -17.23
CA GLN A 857 -14.51 -4.39 -17.96
C GLN A 857 -15.24 -3.27 -17.18
N GLU A 858 -15.06 -3.22 -15.86
CA GLU A 858 -15.71 -2.23 -14.98
C GLU A 858 -14.91 -0.92 -14.83
N LEU A 859 -13.65 -0.89 -15.30
CA LEU A 859 -12.77 0.30 -15.22
C LEU A 859 -13.35 1.45 -16.05
N SER A 860 -13.44 2.65 -15.45
CA SER A 860 -13.77 3.86 -16.21
C SER A 860 -12.54 4.42 -16.91
N LEU A 861 -12.46 4.22 -18.22
CA LEU A 861 -11.47 4.87 -19.07
C LEU A 861 -12.00 6.20 -19.60
N GLY A 862 -11.15 7.23 -19.62
CA GLY A 862 -11.51 8.52 -20.22
C GLY A 862 -10.67 9.69 -19.73
N ASN A 863 -11.21 10.89 -19.87
CA ASN A 863 -10.51 12.12 -19.47
C ASN A 863 -10.41 12.21 -17.93
N PRO A 864 -9.19 12.32 -17.37
CA PRO A 864 -8.99 12.31 -15.92
C PRO A 864 -9.43 13.60 -15.21
N VAL A 865 -9.90 14.62 -15.94
CA VAL A 865 -10.57 15.78 -15.32
C VAL A 865 -11.86 15.40 -14.57
N HIS A 866 -12.42 14.22 -14.86
CA HIS A 866 -13.52 13.63 -14.13
C HIS A 866 -13.01 12.74 -13.00
N LEU A 867 -13.52 12.95 -11.77
CA LEU A 867 -13.17 12.14 -10.61
C LEU A 867 -13.51 10.65 -10.81
N SER A 868 -14.51 10.35 -11.64
CA SER A 868 -14.94 8.98 -11.97
C SER A 868 -13.94 8.20 -12.83
N THR A 869 -12.97 8.87 -13.46
CA THR A 869 -11.99 8.23 -14.34
C THR A 869 -10.94 7.50 -13.51
N GLU A 870 -10.74 6.23 -13.84
CA GLU A 870 -9.86 5.32 -13.10
C GLU A 870 -8.64 4.92 -13.92
N MET A 871 -8.68 5.08 -15.24
CA MET A 871 -7.52 4.97 -16.10
C MET A 871 -7.53 6.09 -17.15
N GLY A 872 -6.44 6.85 -17.18
CA GLY A 872 -6.20 7.93 -18.13
C GLY A 872 -5.58 7.45 -19.45
N PRO A 873 -5.11 8.39 -20.29
CA PRO A 873 -4.49 8.10 -21.58
C PRO A 873 -3.02 7.64 -21.44
N ILE A 874 -2.49 7.14 -22.54
CA ILE A 874 -1.05 7.09 -22.82
C ILE A 874 -0.54 8.50 -23.16
N ILE A 875 0.69 8.82 -22.79
CA ILE A 875 1.23 10.19 -22.88
C ILE A 875 1.26 10.78 -24.31
N SER A 876 1.53 9.96 -25.33
CA SER A 876 1.72 10.44 -26.70
C SER A 876 1.27 9.42 -27.76
N PRO A 877 1.01 9.87 -29.01
CA PRO A 877 0.72 8.96 -30.12
C PRO A 877 1.85 7.98 -30.44
N GLU A 878 3.11 8.39 -30.23
CA GLU A 878 4.28 7.54 -30.45
C GLU A 878 4.31 6.38 -29.45
N ALA A 879 4.09 6.68 -28.17
CA ALA A 879 3.99 5.67 -27.12
C ALA A 879 2.78 4.75 -27.34
N GLN A 880 1.66 5.29 -27.84
CA GLN A 880 0.49 4.49 -28.22
C GLN A 880 0.85 3.48 -29.32
N THR A 881 1.52 3.95 -30.37
CA THR A 881 1.92 3.11 -31.52
C THR A 881 2.88 2.00 -31.10
N GLU A 882 3.87 2.31 -30.26
CA GLU A 882 4.84 1.33 -29.76
C GLU A 882 4.16 0.15 -29.03
N VAL A 883 3.17 0.46 -28.18
CA VAL A 883 2.44 -0.57 -27.43
C VAL A 883 1.49 -1.36 -28.35
N GLU A 884 0.81 -0.71 -29.30
CA GLU A 884 -0.04 -1.38 -30.29
C GLU A 884 0.76 -2.35 -31.17
N ASP A 885 1.96 -1.95 -31.59
CA ASP A 885 2.87 -2.79 -32.37
C ASP A 885 3.30 -4.03 -31.58
N HIS A 886 3.58 -3.90 -30.28
CA HIS A 886 3.86 -5.04 -29.42
C HIS A 886 2.65 -5.99 -29.30
N ILE A 887 1.44 -5.47 -29.07
CA ILE A 887 0.22 -6.27 -28.99
C ILE A 887 -0.01 -7.03 -30.31
N ASN A 888 0.17 -6.35 -31.45
CA ASN A 888 0.03 -6.94 -32.77
C ASN A 888 1.09 -8.01 -33.06
N MET A 889 2.33 -7.78 -32.62
CA MET A 889 3.42 -8.76 -32.70
C MET A 889 3.08 -10.03 -31.92
N MET A 890 2.59 -9.90 -30.68
CA MET A 890 2.19 -11.05 -29.85
C MET A 890 1.00 -11.81 -30.46
N ARG A 891 0.01 -11.09 -31.01
CA ARG A 891 -1.12 -11.70 -31.72
C ARG A 891 -0.66 -12.49 -32.96
N ARG A 892 0.25 -11.93 -33.77
CA ARG A 892 0.84 -12.60 -34.93
C ARG A 892 1.68 -13.82 -34.52
N ALA A 893 2.28 -13.80 -33.34
CA ALA A 893 2.99 -14.94 -32.76
C ALA A 893 2.06 -16.03 -32.17
N GLY A 894 0.73 -15.91 -32.35
CA GLY A 894 -0.26 -16.90 -31.92
C GLY A 894 -0.55 -16.89 -30.42
N ARG A 895 -0.20 -15.82 -29.70
CA ARG A 895 -0.48 -15.68 -28.27
C ARG A 895 -1.94 -15.31 -28.04
N PRO A 896 -2.61 -15.89 -27.02
CA PRO A 896 -3.93 -15.41 -26.60
C PRO A 896 -3.82 -13.96 -26.11
N VAL A 897 -4.57 -13.07 -26.76
CA VAL A 897 -4.67 -11.65 -26.42
C VAL A 897 -6.13 -11.32 -26.13
N TRP A 898 -6.40 -10.72 -24.98
CA TRP A 898 -7.72 -10.24 -24.59
C TRP A 898 -7.64 -8.78 -24.15
N SER A 899 -8.60 -7.97 -24.59
CA SER A 899 -8.76 -6.57 -24.18
C SER A 899 -10.24 -6.17 -24.33
N PRO A 900 -10.79 -5.32 -23.46
CA PRO A 900 -12.12 -4.75 -23.67
C PRO A 900 -12.12 -3.77 -24.86
N GLU A 901 -13.30 -3.46 -25.38
CA GLU A 901 -13.45 -2.38 -26.36
C GLU A 901 -13.31 -1.01 -25.70
N LEU A 902 -12.69 -0.06 -26.39
CA LEU A 902 -12.63 1.33 -25.94
C LEU A 902 -13.97 2.02 -26.19
N GLY A 903 -14.50 2.67 -25.15
CA GLY A 903 -15.74 3.45 -25.25
C GLY A 903 -15.56 4.83 -25.90
N GLU A 904 -16.68 5.50 -26.18
CA GLU A 904 -16.71 6.82 -26.84
C GLU A 904 -15.92 7.90 -26.10
N ASN A 905 -15.79 7.79 -24.77
CA ASN A 905 -15.02 8.72 -23.94
C ASN A 905 -13.51 8.76 -24.27
N CYS A 906 -13.01 7.80 -25.06
CA CYS A 906 -11.60 7.67 -25.44
C CYS A 906 -11.29 8.24 -26.83
N LEU A 907 -12.29 8.70 -27.59
CA LEU A 907 -12.14 9.03 -29.02
C LEU A 907 -11.15 10.16 -29.33
N PHE A 908 -11.02 11.14 -28.43
CA PHE A 908 -10.25 12.36 -28.69
C PHE A 908 -8.84 12.36 -28.08
N GLY A 909 -8.47 11.33 -27.30
CA GLY A 909 -7.16 11.21 -26.66
C GLY A 909 -6.29 10.10 -27.25
N ASN A 910 -5.22 9.75 -26.54
CA ASN A 910 -4.34 8.61 -26.86
C ASN A 910 -4.65 7.48 -25.86
N PHE A 911 -5.61 6.60 -26.15
CA PHE A 911 -6.03 5.56 -25.21
C PHE A 911 -5.71 4.16 -25.71
N LEU A 912 -5.34 3.29 -24.77
CA LEU A 912 -5.18 1.87 -24.99
C LEU A 912 -6.03 1.11 -23.98
N ALA A 913 -6.71 0.06 -24.43
CA ALA A 913 -7.46 -0.81 -23.54
C ALA A 913 -6.49 -1.64 -22.67
N PRO A 914 -6.81 -1.90 -21.39
CA PRO A 914 -6.08 -2.85 -20.57
C PRO A 914 -6.03 -4.20 -21.28
N THR A 915 -4.83 -4.67 -21.58
CA THR A 915 -4.62 -5.84 -22.44
C THR A 915 -3.94 -6.95 -21.67
N LEU A 916 -4.52 -8.15 -21.73
CA LEU A 916 -3.99 -9.38 -21.16
C LEU A 916 -3.39 -10.25 -22.27
N ILE A 917 -2.16 -10.71 -22.09
CA ILE A 917 -1.46 -11.56 -23.07
C ILE A 917 -0.93 -12.82 -22.38
N GLU A 918 -1.42 -14.00 -22.76
CA GLU A 918 -0.88 -15.25 -22.22
C GLU A 918 0.40 -15.67 -22.96
N ILE A 919 1.43 -16.03 -22.20
CA ILE A 919 2.78 -16.37 -22.71
C ILE A 919 3.24 -17.74 -22.21
N GLY A 920 4.05 -18.41 -23.04
CA GLY A 920 4.63 -19.71 -22.67
C GLY A 920 5.89 -19.56 -21.83
N ARG A 921 6.71 -18.55 -22.13
CA ARG A 921 7.97 -18.26 -21.40
C ARG A 921 8.10 -16.75 -21.21
N VAL A 922 8.69 -16.33 -20.11
CA VAL A 922 8.99 -14.91 -19.86
C VAL A 922 9.90 -14.30 -20.94
N ALA A 923 10.80 -15.10 -21.50
CA ALA A 923 11.68 -14.73 -22.62
C ALA A 923 10.95 -14.48 -23.95
N ASP A 924 9.63 -14.76 -24.03
CA ASP A 924 8.83 -14.40 -25.19
C ASP A 924 8.57 -12.88 -25.26
N ILE A 925 8.88 -12.13 -24.20
CA ILE A 925 8.78 -10.67 -24.15
C ILE A 925 10.19 -10.07 -24.40
N PRO A 926 10.44 -9.45 -25.56
CA PRO A 926 11.80 -9.05 -25.94
C PRO A 926 12.32 -7.83 -25.17
N GLN A 927 11.43 -6.90 -24.80
CA GLN A 927 11.77 -5.66 -24.13
C GLN A 927 10.65 -5.19 -23.19
N GLU A 928 10.89 -4.14 -22.43
CA GLU A 928 9.85 -3.49 -21.63
C GLU A 928 8.77 -2.89 -22.54
N VAL A 929 7.51 -3.05 -22.14
CA VAL A 929 6.35 -2.46 -22.83
C VAL A 929 5.71 -1.47 -21.88
N PHE A 930 5.82 -0.17 -22.19
CA PHE A 930 5.47 0.91 -21.27
C PHE A 930 4.02 1.37 -21.46
N GLY A 931 3.06 0.48 -21.19
CA GLY A 931 1.63 0.74 -21.30
C GLY A 931 0.77 -0.29 -20.55
N PRO A 932 -0.56 -0.30 -20.74
CA PRO A 932 -1.48 -1.12 -19.95
C PRO A 932 -1.55 -2.56 -20.49
N VAL A 933 -0.39 -3.23 -20.57
CA VAL A 933 -0.24 -4.60 -21.08
C VAL A 933 0.31 -5.51 -19.99
N LEU A 934 -0.47 -6.50 -19.59
CA LEU A 934 -0.11 -7.51 -18.60
C LEU A 934 0.11 -8.87 -19.28
N HIS A 935 1.33 -9.39 -19.17
CA HIS A 935 1.65 -10.74 -19.65
C HIS A 935 1.39 -11.76 -18.55
N ILE A 936 0.81 -12.90 -18.88
CA ILE A 936 0.45 -13.95 -17.93
C ILE A 936 1.22 -15.21 -18.25
N ARG A 937 2.03 -15.68 -17.30
CA ARG A 937 2.68 -16.99 -17.33
C ARG A 937 2.10 -17.84 -16.21
N ARG A 938 1.24 -18.79 -16.58
CA ARG A 938 0.79 -19.84 -15.66
C ARG A 938 1.96 -20.72 -15.26
N PHE A 939 2.00 -21.34 -14.08
CA PHE A 939 3.07 -22.28 -13.73
C PHE A 939 2.59 -23.37 -12.76
N ALA A 940 3.13 -24.57 -12.86
CA ALA A 940 2.91 -25.60 -11.84
C ALA A 940 3.75 -25.29 -10.60
N ARG A 941 3.25 -25.56 -9.38
CA ARG A 941 3.97 -25.26 -8.13
C ARG A 941 5.41 -25.82 -8.08
N SER A 942 5.68 -26.94 -8.75
CA SER A 942 7.03 -27.53 -8.85
C SER A 942 8.01 -26.71 -9.71
N GLU A 943 7.51 -25.88 -10.62
CA GLU A 943 8.28 -25.03 -11.54
C GLU A 943 8.62 -23.66 -10.94
N MET A 944 8.15 -23.37 -9.71
CA MET A 944 8.27 -22.06 -9.06
C MET A 944 9.69 -21.49 -9.08
N ASP A 945 10.71 -22.27 -8.74
CA ASP A 945 12.10 -21.80 -8.79
C ASP A 945 12.54 -21.46 -10.21
N GLY A 946 12.14 -22.28 -11.18
CA GLY A 946 12.52 -22.11 -12.58
C GLY A 946 11.90 -20.85 -13.20
N VAL A 947 10.67 -20.49 -12.83
CA VAL A 947 10.05 -19.25 -13.30
C VAL A 947 10.69 -18.01 -12.68
N ILE A 948 11.13 -18.08 -11.41
CA ILE A 948 11.89 -17.00 -10.76
C ILE A 948 13.26 -16.84 -11.41
N ASP A 949 13.95 -17.94 -11.71
CA ASP A 949 15.23 -17.90 -12.45
C ASP A 949 15.06 -17.28 -13.83
N ALA A 950 13.96 -17.61 -14.52
CA ALA A 950 13.65 -17.04 -15.82
C ALA A 950 13.36 -15.53 -15.74
N VAL A 951 12.74 -15.05 -14.65
CA VAL A 951 12.60 -13.61 -14.42
C VAL A 951 13.96 -12.94 -14.18
N ASN A 952 14.80 -13.54 -13.34
CA ASN A 952 16.15 -13.03 -13.07
C ASN A 952 17.03 -12.98 -14.34
N SER A 953 16.89 -13.93 -15.25
CA SER A 953 17.69 -13.99 -16.48
C SER A 953 17.36 -12.90 -17.50
N MET A 954 16.24 -12.19 -17.35
CA MET A 954 15.94 -11.02 -18.18
C MET A 954 16.82 -9.81 -17.85
N GLY A 955 17.60 -9.84 -16.77
CA GLY A 955 18.58 -8.81 -16.43
C GLY A 955 18.02 -7.55 -15.74
N TYR A 956 16.70 -7.38 -15.71
CA TYR A 956 16.01 -6.33 -14.93
C TYR A 956 15.93 -6.70 -13.45
N ARG A 957 16.06 -5.69 -12.57
CA ARG A 957 16.09 -5.88 -11.11
C ARG A 957 15.45 -4.71 -10.37
N LEU A 958 14.24 -4.31 -10.77
CA LEU A 958 13.51 -3.19 -10.19
C LEU A 958 12.53 -3.63 -9.11
N THR A 959 11.28 -3.99 -9.48
CA THR A 959 10.27 -4.46 -8.52
C THR A 959 9.88 -5.92 -8.72
N PHE A 960 9.53 -6.58 -7.62
CA PHE A 960 8.88 -7.90 -7.62
C PHE A 960 7.86 -7.97 -6.48
N SER A 961 6.71 -8.60 -6.70
CA SER A 961 5.73 -8.86 -5.64
C SER A 961 5.46 -10.35 -5.49
N VAL A 962 5.25 -10.80 -4.25
CA VAL A 962 4.81 -12.16 -3.92
C VAL A 962 3.51 -12.09 -3.13
N GLN A 963 2.51 -12.83 -3.60
CA GLN A 963 1.20 -12.99 -3.01
C GLN A 963 1.08 -14.43 -2.52
N SER A 964 1.26 -14.64 -1.20
CA SER A 964 1.19 -15.95 -0.56
C SER A 964 0.91 -15.82 0.95
N ARG A 965 0.18 -16.79 1.52
CA ARG A 965 0.02 -16.99 2.96
C ARG A 965 1.07 -17.92 3.57
N LEU A 966 1.97 -18.47 2.74
CA LEU A 966 3.00 -19.40 3.17
C LEU A 966 4.32 -18.68 3.37
N THR A 967 4.73 -18.50 4.63
CA THR A 967 6.01 -17.88 5.00
C THR A 967 7.19 -18.62 4.34
N SER A 968 7.16 -19.96 4.22
CA SER A 968 8.23 -20.68 3.52
C SER A 968 8.29 -20.38 2.02
N THR A 969 7.15 -20.06 1.40
CA THR A 969 7.08 -19.69 -0.01
C THR A 969 7.61 -18.27 -0.18
N ILE A 970 7.16 -17.34 0.66
CA ILE A 970 7.69 -15.97 0.72
C ILE A 970 9.22 -16.02 0.89
N ASP A 971 9.72 -16.68 1.94
CA ASP A 971 11.16 -16.77 2.22
C ASP A 971 11.93 -17.39 1.05
N ARG A 972 11.44 -18.50 0.48
CA ARG A 972 12.11 -19.15 -0.66
C ARG A 972 12.23 -18.20 -1.85
N ILE A 973 11.16 -17.46 -2.17
CA ILE A 973 11.12 -16.53 -3.28
C ILE A 973 12.00 -15.31 -2.99
N THR A 974 11.86 -14.69 -1.82
CA THR A 974 12.66 -13.52 -1.42
C THR A 974 14.13 -13.83 -1.25
N HIS A 975 14.54 -15.08 -1.00
CA HIS A 975 15.97 -15.44 -1.04
C HIS A 975 16.52 -15.63 -2.47
N ARG A 976 15.65 -15.92 -3.45
CA ARG A 976 16.05 -16.28 -4.82
C ARG A 976 15.92 -15.13 -5.83
N ILE A 977 14.89 -14.30 -5.71
CA ILE A 977 14.65 -13.19 -6.63
C ILE A 977 15.71 -12.10 -6.47
N GLN A 978 16.20 -11.54 -7.59
CA GLN A 978 17.25 -10.52 -7.59
C GLN A 978 16.71 -9.08 -7.69
N ALA A 979 15.39 -8.88 -7.52
CA ALA A 979 14.78 -7.55 -7.53
C ALA A 979 15.20 -6.73 -6.31
N ALA A 980 15.40 -5.42 -6.53
CA ALA A 980 15.88 -4.50 -5.50
C ALA A 980 14.76 -3.94 -4.61
N ASN A 981 13.51 -3.96 -5.06
CA ASN A 981 12.32 -3.61 -4.28
C ASN A 981 11.35 -4.81 -4.30
N ILE A 982 11.09 -5.39 -3.13
CA ILE A 982 10.28 -6.59 -2.98
C ILE A 982 9.07 -6.27 -2.12
N PHE A 983 7.90 -6.61 -2.63
CA PHE A 983 6.62 -6.38 -1.97
C PHE A 983 5.98 -7.73 -1.62
N VAL A 984 5.41 -7.85 -0.41
CA VAL A 984 4.76 -9.08 0.05
C VAL A 984 3.31 -8.77 0.43
N ASN A 985 2.37 -9.47 -0.22
CA ASN A 985 0.93 -9.35 0.00
C ASN A 985 0.37 -7.93 -0.17
N ARG A 986 0.85 -7.21 -1.19
CA ARG A 986 0.43 -5.84 -1.53
C ARG A 986 0.74 -5.47 -2.99
N PRO A 987 0.22 -4.33 -3.50
CA PRO A 987 0.65 -3.76 -4.77
C PRO A 987 2.14 -3.38 -4.77
N MET A 988 2.73 -3.30 -5.96
CA MET A 988 4.17 -3.02 -6.16
C MET A 988 4.50 -1.59 -6.60
N THR A 989 3.51 -0.71 -6.63
CA THR A 989 3.62 0.72 -6.99
C THR A 989 3.55 1.60 -5.72
N GLY A 990 3.79 2.91 -5.86
CA GLY A 990 3.63 3.87 -4.76
C GLY A 990 4.71 3.83 -3.68
N ALA A 991 5.99 3.68 -4.06
CA ALA A 991 7.10 3.70 -3.11
C ALA A 991 7.30 5.10 -2.48
N VAL A 992 7.42 5.15 -1.15
CA VAL A 992 7.54 6.39 -0.35
C VAL A 992 8.99 6.64 0.08
N ALA A 993 9.46 7.88 0.01
CA ALA A 993 10.82 8.25 0.40
C ALA A 993 11.09 7.95 1.88
N GLY A 994 12.25 7.36 2.20
CA GLY A 994 12.61 6.96 3.57
C GLY A 994 11.91 5.71 4.10
N SER A 995 10.77 5.28 3.53
CA SER A 995 10.09 4.02 3.87
C SER A 995 10.41 2.90 2.90
N GLN A 996 10.27 3.17 1.60
CA GLN A 996 10.62 2.24 0.53
C GLN A 996 11.53 2.93 -0.49
N PRO A 997 12.81 3.19 -0.14
CA PRO A 997 13.80 3.69 -1.09
C PRO A 997 13.70 2.94 -2.44
N PHE A 998 13.69 3.68 -3.54
CA PHE A 998 13.28 3.14 -4.83
C PHE A 998 14.39 3.20 -5.88
N GLY A 999 14.62 2.08 -6.55
CA GLY A 999 15.60 1.97 -7.63
C GLY A 999 16.12 0.54 -7.80
N GLY A 1000 16.55 0.21 -9.02
CA GLY A 1000 17.01 -1.13 -9.37
C GLY A 1000 18.49 -1.19 -9.75
N ASN A 1001 18.94 -2.41 -10.05
CA ASN A 1001 20.27 -2.72 -10.57
C ASN A 1001 20.20 -3.39 -11.96
N GLY A 1002 21.35 -3.73 -12.54
CA GLY A 1002 21.41 -4.45 -13.81
C GLY A 1002 20.92 -3.58 -14.97
N MET A 1003 19.89 -4.05 -15.69
CA MET A 1003 19.24 -3.25 -16.73
C MET A 1003 18.35 -2.14 -16.18
N SER A 1004 17.93 -2.22 -14.91
CA SER A 1004 17.05 -1.24 -14.27
C SER A 1004 17.76 -0.02 -13.69
N GLY A 1005 19.10 0.00 -13.72
CA GLY A 1005 19.89 1.12 -13.25
C GLY A 1005 21.18 0.73 -12.56
N ASN A 1006 21.88 1.72 -12.04
CA ASN A 1006 23.16 1.54 -11.35
C ASN A 1006 23.16 1.99 -9.87
N GLY A 1007 22.01 2.46 -9.37
CA GLY A 1007 21.86 3.02 -8.03
C GLY A 1007 22.63 4.35 -7.83
N PRO A 1008 22.63 4.89 -6.59
CA PRO A 1008 21.87 4.44 -5.42
C PRO A 1008 20.35 4.66 -5.57
N LYS A 1009 19.56 4.12 -4.64
CA LYS A 1009 18.10 4.30 -4.61
C LYS A 1009 17.72 5.74 -4.30
N ALA A 1010 16.68 6.22 -4.97
CA ALA A 1010 16.05 7.50 -4.67
C ALA A 1010 15.29 7.43 -3.34
N GLY A 1011 15.35 8.51 -2.55
CA GLY A 1011 14.76 8.55 -1.21
C GLY A 1011 15.37 7.53 -0.24
N GLY A 1012 16.61 7.09 -0.52
CA GLY A 1012 17.39 6.20 0.32
C GLY A 1012 18.64 6.88 0.89
N PRO A 1013 19.28 6.27 1.90
CA PRO A 1013 20.36 6.90 2.65
C PRO A 1013 21.61 7.19 1.81
N LEU A 1014 21.79 6.50 0.68
CA LEU A 1014 22.99 6.63 -0.17
C LEU A 1014 22.87 7.68 -1.28
N ALA A 1015 21.67 8.19 -1.59
CA ALA A 1015 21.44 9.13 -2.69
C ALA A 1015 22.27 10.40 -2.55
N LEU A 1016 22.14 11.07 -1.39
CA LEU A 1016 22.82 12.32 -1.11
C LEU A 1016 24.35 12.16 -1.07
N ARG A 1017 24.85 11.02 -0.57
CA ARG A 1017 26.28 10.70 -0.52
C ARG A 1017 26.92 10.56 -1.90
N ARG A 1018 26.15 10.18 -2.92
CA ARG A 1018 26.63 10.08 -4.30
C ARG A 1018 26.76 11.45 -4.98
N MET A 1019 26.11 12.49 -4.43
CA MET A 1019 26.13 13.86 -4.93
C MET A 1019 27.22 14.75 -4.33
N VAL A 1020 28.15 14.18 -3.54
CA VAL A 1020 29.31 14.86 -2.97
C VAL A 1020 30.62 14.17 -3.37
N ALA A 1021 31.66 14.96 -3.64
CA ALA A 1021 32.97 14.46 -4.05
C ALA A 1021 33.66 13.66 -2.94
N LYS A 1022 33.50 14.10 -1.68
CA LYS A 1022 34.02 13.43 -0.48
C LYS A 1022 32.92 13.32 0.56
N ALA A 1023 32.96 12.27 1.38
CA ALA A 1023 32.12 12.13 2.55
C ALA A 1023 32.91 11.35 3.61
N GLY A 1024 32.62 11.56 4.89
CA GLY A 1024 33.14 10.70 5.97
C GLY A 1024 32.65 9.27 5.83
N ASN A 1025 33.19 8.32 6.61
CA ASN A 1025 32.68 6.95 6.60
C ASN A 1025 31.19 6.95 6.96
N TRP A 1026 30.38 6.25 6.17
CA TRP A 1026 28.97 6.14 6.50
C TRP A 1026 28.80 5.35 7.80
N ARG A 1027 28.01 5.90 8.72
CA ARG A 1027 27.59 5.25 9.95
C ARG A 1027 26.16 4.81 9.79
N LEU A 1028 25.87 3.58 10.19
CA LEU A 1028 24.51 3.11 10.29
C LEU A 1028 23.75 3.95 11.34
N PRO A 1029 22.46 4.23 11.12
CA PRO A 1029 21.56 4.74 12.15
C PRO A 1029 21.62 3.88 13.43
N GLU A 1030 21.33 4.48 14.59
CA GLU A 1030 21.45 3.80 15.91
C GLU A 1030 20.55 2.56 16.05
N ASP A 1031 19.42 2.53 15.35
CA ASP A 1031 18.46 1.43 15.30
C ASP A 1031 18.76 0.40 14.19
N GLY A 1032 19.79 0.66 13.38
CA GLY A 1032 20.27 -0.25 12.35
C GLY A 1032 21.06 -1.42 12.94
N GLN A 1033 20.86 -2.62 12.39
CA GLN A 1033 21.67 -3.77 12.73
C GLN A 1033 22.95 -3.77 11.89
N PRO A 1034 24.14 -3.68 12.51
CA PRO A 1034 25.40 -3.73 11.78
C PRO A 1034 25.58 -5.08 11.10
N GLY A 1035 26.15 -5.02 9.90
CA GLY A 1035 26.58 -6.20 9.16
C GLY A 1035 27.87 -6.77 9.73
N LYS A 1036 28.58 -7.55 8.92
CA LYS A 1036 29.82 -8.21 9.34
C LYS A 1036 30.91 -8.03 8.31
N ILE A 1037 32.16 -7.98 8.77
CA ILE A 1037 33.31 -8.08 7.88
C ILE A 1037 33.35 -9.50 7.29
N PRO A 1038 33.24 -9.68 5.96
CA PRO A 1038 33.17 -10.99 5.34
C PRO A 1038 34.39 -11.85 5.67
N GLY A 1039 34.16 -13.15 5.88
CA GLY A 1039 35.22 -14.11 6.23
C GLY A 1039 36.35 -14.16 5.19
N ARG A 1040 35.99 -14.08 3.91
CA ARG A 1040 36.96 -14.03 2.79
C ARG A 1040 37.85 -12.79 2.83
N ALA A 1041 37.31 -11.62 3.19
CA ALA A 1041 38.09 -10.40 3.33
C ALA A 1041 39.10 -10.51 4.48
N ARG A 1042 38.66 -11.04 5.64
CA ARG A 1042 39.56 -11.33 6.78
C ARG A 1042 40.64 -12.34 6.41
N GLY A 1043 40.26 -13.40 5.69
CA GLY A 1043 41.19 -14.41 5.17
C GLY A 1043 42.24 -13.81 4.25
N LEU A 1044 41.86 -12.89 3.35
CA LEU A 1044 42.80 -12.20 2.47
C LEU A 1044 43.80 -11.35 3.27
N VAL A 1045 43.31 -10.60 4.28
CA VAL A 1045 44.20 -9.81 5.15
C VAL A 1045 45.19 -10.72 5.88
N ALA A 1046 44.74 -11.82 6.48
CA ALA A 1046 45.60 -12.79 7.16
C ALA A 1046 46.62 -13.44 6.21
N PHE A 1047 46.21 -13.75 4.97
CA PHE A 1047 47.11 -14.25 3.95
C PHE A 1047 48.23 -13.24 3.60
N LEU A 1048 47.91 -11.95 3.56
CA LEU A 1048 48.84 -10.88 3.22
C LEU A 1048 49.72 -10.42 4.39
N GLU A 1049 49.33 -10.63 5.65
CA GLU A 1049 50.04 -10.11 6.83
C GLU A 1049 51.54 -10.44 6.86
N SER A 1050 51.92 -11.67 6.47
CA SER A 1050 53.33 -12.10 6.42
C SER A 1050 54.01 -11.90 5.05
N ARG A 1051 53.28 -11.43 4.04
CA ARG A 1051 53.73 -11.35 2.64
C ARG A 1051 53.84 -9.90 2.15
N ASP A 1052 52.90 -9.06 2.55
CA ASP A 1052 52.80 -7.64 2.22
C ASP A 1052 51.99 -6.91 3.31
N ALA A 1053 52.70 -6.55 4.39
CA ALA A 1053 52.08 -5.91 5.56
C ALA A 1053 51.47 -4.53 5.25
N VAL A 1054 51.97 -3.83 4.21
CA VAL A 1054 51.48 -2.50 3.81
C VAL A 1054 50.11 -2.65 3.14
N SER A 1055 50.00 -3.54 2.14
CA SER A 1055 48.73 -3.83 1.49
C SER A 1055 47.72 -4.44 2.47
N ALA A 1056 48.16 -5.34 3.36
CA ALA A 1056 47.31 -5.90 4.41
C ALA A 1056 46.73 -4.82 5.33
N ARG A 1057 47.54 -3.84 5.77
CA ARG A 1057 47.09 -2.72 6.60
C ARG A 1057 46.07 -1.85 5.87
N ARG A 1058 46.32 -1.53 4.60
CA ARG A 1058 45.40 -0.71 3.80
C ARG A 1058 44.07 -1.40 3.58
N ILE A 1059 44.08 -2.67 3.17
CA ILE A 1059 42.86 -3.47 2.98
C ILE A 1059 42.10 -3.59 4.29
N ARG A 1060 42.79 -3.83 5.42
CA ARG A 1060 42.15 -3.89 6.73
C ARG A 1060 41.35 -2.62 7.04
N GLN A 1061 41.90 -1.43 6.73
CA GLN A 1061 41.18 -0.16 6.89
C GLN A 1061 39.98 -0.06 5.95
N ASP A 1062 40.16 -0.40 4.67
CA ASP A 1062 39.11 -0.30 3.65
C ASP A 1062 37.90 -1.22 3.95
N ILE A 1063 38.08 -2.34 4.67
CA ILE A 1063 37.00 -3.31 4.99
C ILE A 1063 36.38 -3.16 6.38
N SER A 1064 36.86 -2.23 7.23
CA SER A 1064 36.41 -2.04 8.62
C SER A 1064 35.06 -1.31 8.77
N HIS A 1065 34.18 -1.38 7.77
CA HIS A 1065 32.94 -0.58 7.71
C HIS A 1065 31.68 -1.28 8.22
N GLU A 1066 31.68 -2.61 8.37
CA GLU A 1066 30.53 -3.42 8.86
C GLU A 1066 29.21 -3.25 8.08
N LEU A 1067 29.24 -2.67 6.88
CA LEU A 1067 28.05 -2.44 6.05
C LEU A 1067 27.48 -3.73 5.41
N THR A 1068 28.30 -4.74 5.18
CA THR A 1068 27.89 -5.93 4.42
C THR A 1068 26.87 -6.77 5.19
N GLY A 1069 25.64 -6.84 4.69
CA GLY A 1069 24.52 -7.49 5.36
C GLY A 1069 23.90 -6.67 6.48
N ALA A 1070 24.22 -5.38 6.58
CA ALA A 1070 23.54 -4.50 7.52
C ALA A 1070 22.06 -4.33 7.16
N VAL A 1071 21.23 -4.16 8.19
CA VAL A 1071 19.77 -4.11 8.06
C VAL A 1071 19.24 -2.85 8.75
N LEU A 1072 18.46 -2.05 8.04
CA LEU A 1072 17.76 -0.88 8.56
C LEU A 1072 16.26 -1.18 8.63
N ASN A 1073 15.65 -0.92 9.78
CA ASN A 1073 14.21 -0.87 9.89
C ASN A 1073 13.77 0.53 9.45
N LEU A 1074 12.92 0.59 8.43
CA LEU A 1074 12.44 1.86 7.91
C LEU A 1074 11.05 2.15 8.47
N PRO A 1075 10.74 3.42 8.80
CA PRO A 1075 9.42 3.78 9.30
C PRO A 1075 8.35 3.49 8.24
N GLY A 1076 7.14 3.19 8.67
CA GLY A 1076 6.00 2.90 7.79
C GLY A 1076 4.67 2.95 8.55
N PRO A 1077 3.53 2.87 7.83
CA PRO A 1077 2.22 2.78 8.45
C PRO A 1077 2.08 1.51 9.29
N SER A 1078 1.13 1.51 10.23
CA SER A 1078 0.71 0.31 10.95
C SER A 1078 0.25 -0.79 9.97
N GLY A 1079 0.41 -2.06 10.35
CA GLY A 1079 0.19 -3.20 9.45
C GLY A 1079 1.25 -3.38 8.36
N GLU A 1080 2.41 -2.72 8.47
CA GLU A 1080 3.49 -2.79 7.49
C GLU A 1080 4.88 -2.85 8.14
N ILE A 1081 5.74 -3.72 7.60
CA ILE A 1081 7.17 -3.77 7.95
C ILE A 1081 7.97 -3.40 6.72
N ASN A 1082 8.83 -2.39 6.86
CA ASN A 1082 9.77 -1.95 5.83
C ASN A 1082 11.20 -2.19 6.29
N THR A 1083 11.98 -2.88 5.46
CA THR A 1083 13.36 -3.21 5.78
C THR A 1083 14.26 -2.92 4.58
N LEU A 1084 15.40 -2.25 4.82
CA LEU A 1084 16.47 -2.09 3.84
C LEU A 1084 17.69 -2.90 4.27
N THR A 1085 18.13 -3.81 3.41
CA THR A 1085 19.35 -4.60 3.60
C THR A 1085 20.41 -4.15 2.61
N LEU A 1086 21.65 -4.02 3.08
CA LEU A 1086 22.81 -3.80 2.20
C LEU A 1086 23.39 -5.14 1.77
N ALA A 1087 23.01 -5.59 0.59
CA ALA A 1087 23.44 -6.87 0.04
C ALA A 1087 24.68 -6.71 -0.88
N PRO A 1088 25.49 -7.76 -1.06
CA PRO A 1088 26.51 -7.77 -2.10
C PRO A 1088 25.89 -7.61 -3.49
N ARG A 1089 26.51 -6.80 -4.36
CA ARG A 1089 26.10 -6.62 -5.76
C ARG A 1089 26.26 -7.87 -6.62
N GLY A 1090 27.21 -8.74 -6.27
CA GLY A 1090 27.55 -9.94 -7.03
C GLY A 1090 29.04 -9.99 -7.37
N ALA A 1091 29.35 -10.12 -8.66
CA ALA A 1091 30.74 -10.20 -9.13
C ALA A 1091 31.29 -8.82 -9.50
N ILE A 1092 32.48 -8.48 -8.99
CA ILE A 1092 33.15 -7.18 -9.20
C ILE A 1092 34.43 -7.41 -9.98
N LEU A 1093 34.55 -6.77 -11.15
CA LEU A 1093 35.76 -6.81 -11.96
C LEU A 1093 36.83 -5.88 -11.37
N CYS A 1094 37.87 -6.47 -10.82
CA CYS A 1094 39.06 -5.82 -10.26
C CYS A 1094 40.14 -5.78 -11.33
N ALA A 1095 40.33 -4.62 -11.98
CA ALA A 1095 41.22 -4.47 -13.12
C ALA A 1095 42.37 -3.49 -12.81
N GLY A 1096 43.61 -3.92 -13.07
CA GLY A 1096 44.80 -3.10 -12.88
C GLY A 1096 46.06 -3.74 -13.45
N GLU A 1097 47.17 -3.04 -13.31
CA GLU A 1097 48.51 -3.46 -13.74
C GLU A 1097 49.46 -3.61 -12.56
N SER A 1098 49.26 -2.86 -11.47
CA SER A 1098 50.11 -2.96 -10.28
C SER A 1098 49.58 -3.95 -9.24
N TRP A 1099 50.51 -4.70 -8.65
CA TRP A 1099 50.25 -5.62 -7.54
C TRP A 1099 49.42 -4.98 -6.39
N PRO A 1100 49.81 -3.81 -5.83
CA PRO A 1100 49.06 -3.21 -4.73
C PRO A 1100 47.65 -2.76 -5.12
N ALA A 1101 47.45 -2.27 -6.35
CA ALA A 1101 46.15 -1.82 -6.83
C ALA A 1101 45.19 -3.01 -6.98
N ILE A 1102 45.65 -4.12 -7.57
CA ILE A 1102 44.87 -5.35 -7.71
C ILE A 1102 44.49 -5.90 -6.34
N LEU A 1103 45.44 -6.01 -5.40
CA LEU A 1103 45.13 -6.49 -4.05
C LEU A 1103 44.10 -5.60 -3.33
N ARG A 1104 44.23 -4.28 -3.45
CA ARG A 1104 43.27 -3.35 -2.85
C ARG A 1104 41.89 -3.49 -3.47
N ALA A 1105 41.79 -3.63 -4.80
CA ALA A 1105 40.51 -3.88 -5.49
C ALA A 1105 39.85 -5.18 -5.03
N VAL A 1106 40.62 -6.27 -4.97
CA VAL A 1106 40.15 -7.55 -4.45
C VAL A 1106 39.71 -7.42 -2.99
N GLY A 1107 40.49 -6.72 -2.16
CA GLY A 1107 40.15 -6.44 -0.76
C GLY A 1107 38.82 -5.70 -0.61
N MET A 1108 38.61 -4.64 -1.40
CA MET A 1108 37.36 -3.87 -1.45
C MET A 1108 36.17 -4.73 -1.88
N ALA A 1109 36.33 -5.53 -2.94
CA ALA A 1109 35.28 -6.43 -3.44
C ALA A 1109 34.91 -7.47 -2.38
N LEU A 1110 35.89 -8.19 -1.83
CA LEU A 1110 35.63 -9.19 -0.79
C LEU A 1110 35.09 -8.57 0.51
N GLY A 1111 35.54 -7.36 0.86
CA GLY A 1111 35.08 -6.61 2.05
C GLY A 1111 33.59 -6.27 2.00
N THR A 1112 33.07 -6.10 0.78
CA THR A 1112 31.65 -5.83 0.51
C THR A 1112 30.86 -7.12 0.20
N GLY A 1113 31.44 -8.28 0.48
CA GLY A 1113 30.81 -9.59 0.33
C GLY A 1113 30.70 -10.08 -1.12
N ASN A 1114 31.26 -9.33 -2.07
CA ASN A 1114 31.24 -9.65 -3.48
C ASN A 1114 32.28 -10.71 -3.84
N THR A 1115 32.12 -11.32 -5.02
CA THR A 1115 33.20 -12.11 -5.63
C THR A 1115 34.12 -11.19 -6.44
N ALA A 1116 35.42 -11.47 -6.41
CA ALA A 1116 36.43 -10.69 -7.12
C ALA A 1116 36.82 -11.41 -8.41
N LEU A 1117 36.54 -10.77 -9.54
CA LEU A 1117 37.01 -11.17 -10.86
C LEU A 1117 38.27 -10.36 -11.17
N VAL A 1118 39.42 -11.00 -11.34
CA VAL A 1118 40.71 -10.32 -11.35
C VAL A 1118 41.30 -10.29 -12.76
N LEU A 1119 41.53 -9.07 -13.26
CA LEU A 1119 42.14 -8.80 -14.56
C LEU A 1119 43.45 -8.03 -14.35
N GLY A 1120 44.56 -8.63 -14.79
CA GLY A 1120 45.89 -8.04 -14.66
C GLY A 1120 46.94 -8.85 -15.42
N PRO A 1121 48.16 -8.30 -15.59
CA PRO A 1121 49.27 -9.00 -16.20
C PRO A 1121 49.76 -10.14 -15.29
N ASP A 1122 50.36 -11.20 -15.87
CA ASP A 1122 50.77 -12.40 -15.13
C ASP A 1122 51.57 -12.12 -13.86
N HIS A 1123 52.56 -11.21 -13.96
CA HIS A 1123 53.43 -10.84 -12.85
C HIS A 1123 52.67 -10.22 -11.65
N ALA A 1124 51.52 -9.57 -11.89
CA ALA A 1124 50.69 -9.00 -10.84
C ALA A 1124 49.70 -10.02 -10.24
N LEU A 1125 49.57 -11.22 -10.84
CA LEU A 1125 48.60 -12.26 -10.48
C LEU A 1125 49.23 -13.55 -9.92
N GLU A 1126 50.56 -13.67 -9.88
CA GLU A 1126 51.25 -14.91 -9.45
C GLU A 1126 50.81 -15.43 -8.07
N TRP A 1127 50.44 -14.53 -7.16
CA TRP A 1127 49.93 -14.86 -5.83
C TRP A 1127 48.68 -15.71 -5.81
N MET A 1128 47.85 -15.64 -6.85
CA MET A 1128 46.59 -16.36 -6.92
C MET A 1128 46.81 -17.88 -6.89
N GLN A 1129 47.95 -18.36 -7.40
CA GLN A 1129 48.33 -19.77 -7.37
C GLN A 1129 48.61 -20.28 -5.94
N ARG A 1130 48.87 -19.37 -5.00
CA ARG A 1130 49.20 -19.68 -3.60
C ARG A 1130 48.01 -19.44 -2.66
N LEU A 1131 46.83 -19.16 -3.20
CA LEU A 1131 45.65 -18.91 -2.38
C LEU A 1131 45.17 -20.18 -1.69
N PRO A 1132 44.85 -20.12 -0.38
CA PRO A 1132 44.08 -21.15 0.28
C PRO A 1132 42.75 -21.41 -0.44
N GLN A 1133 42.29 -22.65 -0.46
CA GLN A 1133 41.07 -23.06 -1.18
C GLN A 1133 39.84 -22.20 -0.82
N GLY A 1134 39.65 -21.86 0.47
CA GLY A 1134 38.53 -21.01 0.90
C GLY A 1134 38.54 -19.57 0.37
N LEU A 1135 39.69 -19.07 -0.10
CA LEU A 1135 39.81 -17.77 -0.80
C LEU A 1135 39.69 -17.92 -2.32
N ALA A 1136 40.19 -19.02 -2.88
CA ALA A 1136 40.14 -19.29 -4.32
C ALA A 1136 38.69 -19.30 -4.86
N ASP A 1137 37.73 -19.80 -4.09
CA ASP A 1137 36.31 -19.79 -4.48
C ASP A 1137 35.70 -18.38 -4.65
N GLY A 1138 36.32 -17.35 -4.06
CA GLY A 1138 35.87 -15.97 -4.11
C GLY A 1138 36.70 -15.06 -5.01
N ILE A 1139 37.81 -15.56 -5.55
CA ILE A 1139 38.78 -14.79 -6.34
C ILE A 1139 39.08 -15.58 -7.62
N GLN A 1140 38.60 -15.09 -8.76
CA GLN A 1140 38.74 -15.80 -10.04
C GLN A 1140 39.53 -14.95 -11.02
N ARG A 1141 40.51 -15.56 -11.68
CA ARG A 1141 41.28 -14.90 -12.74
C ARG A 1141 40.43 -14.79 -14.01
N VAL A 1142 40.49 -13.64 -14.68
CA VAL A 1142 39.76 -13.36 -15.93
C VAL A 1142 40.73 -13.27 -17.10
N ASP A 1143 40.32 -13.83 -18.23
CA ASP A 1143 41.00 -13.65 -19.52
C ASP A 1143 40.61 -12.27 -20.12
N PRO A 1144 41.59 -11.41 -20.48
CA PRO A 1144 41.33 -10.14 -21.18
C PRO A 1144 40.45 -10.29 -22.43
N GLY A 1145 40.53 -11.41 -23.15
CA GLY A 1145 39.78 -11.67 -24.38
C GLY A 1145 38.31 -12.06 -24.17
N ALA A 1146 37.91 -12.42 -22.94
CA ALA A 1146 36.59 -12.94 -22.63
C ALA A 1146 36.09 -12.40 -21.28
N LEU A 1147 35.80 -11.09 -21.22
CA LEU A 1147 35.31 -10.46 -19.99
C LEU A 1147 33.94 -11.03 -19.58
N PRO A 1148 33.78 -11.57 -18.36
CA PRO A 1148 32.50 -12.09 -17.87
C PRO A 1148 31.48 -10.96 -17.61
N GLU A 1149 30.25 -11.33 -17.26
CA GLU A 1149 29.30 -10.40 -16.65
C GLU A 1149 29.75 -10.00 -15.25
N CYS A 1150 29.58 -8.71 -14.91
CA CYS A 1150 29.91 -8.18 -13.60
C CYS A 1150 28.93 -7.07 -13.22
N ALA A 1151 28.77 -6.87 -11.91
CA ALA A 1151 27.85 -5.90 -11.34
C ALA A 1151 28.49 -4.52 -11.09
N ALA A 1152 29.82 -4.44 -11.13
CA ALA A 1152 30.61 -3.21 -11.16
C ALA A 1152 32.05 -3.51 -11.59
N LEU A 1153 32.78 -2.46 -11.96
CA LEU A 1153 34.22 -2.48 -12.21
C LEU A 1153 34.96 -1.56 -11.21
N LEU A 1154 36.05 -2.07 -10.64
CA LEU A 1154 37.06 -1.34 -9.89
C LEU A 1154 38.33 -1.24 -10.73
N MET A 1155 38.71 -0.03 -11.15
CA MET A 1155 39.91 0.17 -11.98
C MET A 1155 41.02 0.93 -11.27
N GLU A 1156 42.25 0.51 -11.56
CA GLU A 1156 43.44 1.35 -11.42
C GLU A 1156 43.38 2.50 -12.46
N PRO A 1157 43.41 3.78 -12.04
CA PRO A 1157 43.17 4.91 -12.93
C PRO A 1157 44.13 5.04 -14.12
N THR A 1158 45.38 4.60 -13.97
CA THR A 1158 46.43 4.71 -14.98
C THR A 1158 46.62 3.46 -15.83
N SER A 1159 45.89 2.37 -15.53
CA SER A 1159 46.04 1.11 -16.26
C SER A 1159 45.34 1.18 -17.62
N ALA A 1160 46.10 0.89 -18.68
CA ALA A 1160 45.58 0.76 -20.03
C ALA A 1160 44.66 -0.46 -20.14
N LEU A 1161 45.04 -1.57 -19.51
CA LEU A 1161 44.24 -2.80 -19.46
C LEU A 1161 42.87 -2.55 -18.79
N ALA A 1162 42.86 -1.86 -17.65
CA ALA A 1162 41.62 -1.54 -16.94
C ALA A 1162 40.72 -0.60 -17.73
N ARG A 1163 41.30 0.39 -18.44
CA ARG A 1163 40.55 1.29 -19.32
C ARG A 1163 39.95 0.56 -20.52
N GLN A 1164 40.68 -0.37 -21.13
CA GLN A 1164 40.16 -1.21 -22.21
C GLN A 1164 38.98 -2.06 -21.72
N ALA A 1165 39.11 -2.71 -20.55
CA ALA A 1165 38.03 -3.50 -19.97
C ALA A 1165 36.78 -2.64 -19.67
N ALA A 1166 36.99 -1.45 -19.11
CA ALA A 1166 35.91 -0.51 -18.84
C ALA A 1166 35.20 -0.05 -20.13
N SER A 1167 35.94 0.19 -21.22
CA SER A 1167 35.38 0.51 -22.53
C SER A 1167 34.53 -0.64 -23.09
N THR A 1168 35.05 -1.87 -23.03
CA THR A 1168 34.32 -3.07 -23.47
C THR A 1168 33.00 -3.25 -22.71
N LEU A 1169 33.01 -3.10 -21.38
CA LEU A 1169 31.79 -3.22 -20.56
C LEU A 1169 30.78 -2.10 -20.82
N THR A 1170 31.27 -0.88 -21.07
CA THR A 1170 30.41 0.27 -21.37
C THR A 1170 29.72 0.10 -22.72
N ASN A 1171 30.42 -0.47 -23.70
CA ASN A 1171 29.88 -0.70 -25.05
C ASN A 1171 28.98 -1.94 -25.15
N ARG A 1172 29.17 -2.95 -24.29
CA ARG A 1172 28.32 -4.16 -24.23
C ARG A 1172 26.85 -3.82 -23.97
N GLU A 1173 25.93 -4.38 -24.75
CA GLU A 1173 24.48 -4.25 -24.53
C GLU A 1173 24.02 -4.83 -23.18
N GLY A 1174 22.84 -4.41 -22.72
CA GLY A 1174 22.25 -4.87 -21.44
C GLY A 1174 22.61 -3.98 -20.25
N ALA A 1175 23.09 -4.59 -19.16
CA ALA A 1175 23.22 -3.93 -17.85
C ALA A 1175 24.08 -2.64 -17.87
N ILE A 1176 23.69 -1.66 -17.05
CA ILE A 1176 24.43 -0.41 -16.87
C ILE A 1176 25.47 -0.63 -15.77
N VAL A 1177 26.68 -1.07 -16.16
CA VAL A 1177 27.73 -1.43 -15.21
C VAL A 1177 28.42 -0.17 -14.66
N PRO A 1178 28.33 0.12 -13.35
CA PRO A 1178 29.07 1.23 -12.77
C PRO A 1178 30.57 0.96 -12.75
N ILE A 1179 31.34 1.98 -13.10
CA ILE A 1179 32.80 1.95 -13.15
C ILE A 1179 33.33 2.92 -12.09
N TYR A 1180 34.17 2.41 -11.18
CA TYR A 1180 34.75 3.18 -10.10
C TYR A 1180 36.28 3.15 -10.14
N CYS A 1181 36.89 4.29 -9.85
CA CYS A 1181 38.33 4.41 -9.66
C CYS A 1181 38.70 4.03 -8.23
N LEU A 1182 39.75 3.22 -8.05
CA LEU A 1182 40.25 2.77 -6.73
C LEU A 1182 40.56 3.89 -5.73
N ASN A 1183 40.91 5.08 -6.23
CA ASN A 1183 41.24 6.22 -5.37
C ASN A 1183 40.01 6.89 -4.76
N ASP A 1184 38.85 6.73 -5.40
CA ASP A 1184 37.64 7.51 -5.11
C ASP A 1184 36.47 6.64 -4.62
N VAL A 1185 36.56 5.32 -4.85
CA VAL A 1185 35.50 4.37 -4.50
C VAL A 1185 35.30 4.29 -2.99
N ARG A 1186 34.03 4.18 -2.59
CA ARG A 1186 33.62 3.96 -1.20
C ARG A 1186 32.98 2.57 -1.06
N PRO A 1187 33.10 1.90 0.09
CA PRO A 1187 32.53 0.56 0.27
C PRO A 1187 31.02 0.49 0.00
N GLU A 1188 30.26 1.52 0.39
CA GLU A 1188 28.81 1.57 0.17
C GLU A 1188 28.41 1.53 -1.32
N TRP A 1189 29.28 1.93 -2.25
CA TRP A 1189 28.99 1.91 -3.69
C TRP A 1189 29.14 0.54 -4.34
N LEU A 1190 29.77 -0.40 -3.63
CA LEU A 1190 29.92 -1.80 -4.05
C LEU A 1190 28.86 -2.72 -3.42
N LEU A 1191 27.96 -2.15 -2.64
CA LEU A 1191 26.77 -2.81 -2.11
C LEU A 1191 25.56 -2.42 -2.96
N GLU A 1192 24.52 -3.24 -2.89
CA GLU A 1192 23.18 -2.90 -3.36
C GLU A 1192 22.24 -2.71 -2.19
N GLU A 1193 21.39 -1.69 -2.28
CA GLU A 1193 20.28 -1.51 -1.37
C GLU A 1193 19.16 -2.47 -1.81
N ARG A 1194 18.64 -3.27 -0.88
CA ARG A 1194 17.52 -4.18 -1.13
C ARG A 1194 16.41 -3.87 -0.14
N VAL A 1195 15.26 -3.45 -0.65
CA VAL A 1195 14.11 -3.07 0.16
C VAL A 1195 13.07 -4.18 0.13
N MET A 1196 12.58 -4.56 1.29
CA MET A 1196 11.46 -5.49 1.45
C MET A 1196 10.35 -4.80 2.25
N THR A 1197 9.14 -4.83 1.69
CA THR A 1197 7.95 -4.29 2.33
C THR A 1197 6.91 -5.39 2.47
N VAL A 1198 6.52 -5.68 3.72
CA VAL A 1198 5.59 -6.75 4.06
C VAL A 1198 4.31 -6.15 4.62
N ASN A 1199 3.18 -6.42 3.96
CA ASN A 1199 1.87 -6.16 4.52
C ASN A 1199 1.54 -7.24 5.57
N THR A 1200 1.71 -6.90 6.85
CA THR A 1200 1.42 -7.81 7.97
C THR A 1200 -0.07 -7.90 8.27
N ALA A 1201 -0.87 -6.95 7.79
CA ALA A 1201 -2.33 -6.93 7.92
C ALA A 1201 -3.06 -7.77 6.85
N ALA A 1202 -2.33 -8.52 6.02
CA ALA A 1202 -2.92 -9.29 4.93
C ALA A 1202 -3.88 -10.42 5.38
N LEU A 1203 -3.86 -10.80 6.66
CA LEU A 1203 -4.75 -11.80 7.28
C LEU A 1203 -6.07 -11.19 7.81
N CYS A 1204 -6.58 -10.15 7.14
CA CYS A 1204 -7.80 -9.42 7.52
C CYS A 1204 -7.70 -8.58 8.81
N GLY A 1205 -6.48 -8.26 9.28
CA GLY A 1205 -6.25 -7.30 10.36
C GLY A 1205 -4.82 -7.28 10.92
N ASP A 1206 -4.48 -6.30 11.75
CA ASP A 1206 -3.16 -6.13 12.38
C ASP A 1206 -3.15 -6.59 13.85
N PRO A 1207 -2.54 -7.75 14.16
CA PRO A 1207 -2.48 -8.28 15.53
C PRO A 1207 -1.76 -7.37 16.53
N THR A 1208 -0.84 -6.52 16.08
CA THR A 1208 -0.11 -5.61 16.98
C THR A 1208 -0.99 -4.47 17.44
N LEU A 1209 -1.74 -3.86 16.54
CA LEU A 1209 -2.73 -2.82 16.84
C LEU A 1209 -3.81 -3.31 17.81
N MET A 1210 -4.18 -4.59 17.74
CA MET A 1210 -5.16 -5.18 18.66
C MET A 1210 -4.69 -5.26 20.12
N THR A 1211 -3.38 -5.29 20.37
CA THR A 1211 -2.83 -5.30 21.75
C THR A 1211 -2.76 -3.91 22.37
N LEU A 1212 -2.88 -2.86 21.57
CA LEU A 1212 -2.81 -1.46 21.99
C LEU A 1212 -4.19 -0.87 22.33
N ALA A 1213 -5.28 -1.58 22.01
CA ALA A 1213 -6.66 -1.11 22.08
C ALA A 1213 -7.28 -1.12 23.49
#